data_AF-A0AAN6JL38-F1
#
_entry.id   AF-A0AAN6JL38-F1
#
_cell.length_a   1.000
_cell.length_b   1.000
_cell.length_c   1.000
_cell.angle_alpha   90.00
_cell.angle_beta   90.00
_cell.angle_gamma   90.00
#
_symmetry.space_group_name_H-M   'P 1'
#
loop_
_entity.id
_entity.type
_entity.pdbx_description
1 polymer ?
#
loop_
_entity_poly.entity_id
_entity_poly.type
_entity_poly.pdbx_seq_one_letter_code
_entity_poly.pdbx_strand_id
1 'polypeptide(L)'
;MAGDPIKLTAVQRHYLVKALSQMQMEKEWANLEHLGTLTKYGDPFAHERPKLKRLKAELDKSEKEYIAKLEDDPNAADGAEVRDEAGNFDAPDSPLLRHLFHCHLRTVPGLDSAPDKYFNERWQPLFDEAALRAFSHSEERAEVSKRRFYPILVTRFLGSFVARGVGVRGEGELRGPGPGDPGTEAWGVGKKWGAGTCKRGLAHPIRIDDRLMAKIDSLFEGAEGEAWQRAGAEAKRVRTGWQQWKEQIVENETGLEETFNQLDIANMRNLPEKYRAPTLYARNFAAEYMRFFVVIQPGADELFSALKIIHMLFPYWGAIQLLRVANAQKLIAGILAILLARPAGTPSLVQRLVSAIVGGQAKALDKKMIKPLRQVIDDTRITQAIDAYVKRGSWVEKATIKKEAHESHNDILTVILLRAQALPEQEIMELQDAYIASPFLSDIDLAYPAACLEESERRDPPQLSATDGPLALKYARAKLYLRNVLKKRDREQAAAMANSSLIPATIKDTLNAVFYQAIATIAKHANLASRLADLQAFNNDAINVRMKSKNTPADWIALAARHEQSLYMLFHEMSSIIEPFAIWCQYGVDYMSLSTTDPLHPANDDAKRIEVNVEALLSSSGLSPDEQREVIKEVDRLATYTLFSKVRAELESRRDYLSALPDAVPASGLSKDDVPTESMRPRIQNVDALLFSLLQSEGISPEDGLCRSPARGTEAQAYPWAYYDAPDPTGQQFTRERLDRAGLNPPRFEPHETSAPIPAMPATRKLLPAFARVIVEAVPDWEHAVKNKPGRAGPAAGSTEAAAAAAASLQRTQTDTHSSIHTGAGTTKSKGGLSRLFGRKKKK
;
A
#
# COMPACT_ATOMS: atom_id res chain seq x y z
N MET A 1 19.17 -30.11 -26.11
CA MET A 1 17.87 -30.81 -25.95
C MET A 1 16.88 -29.78 -25.44
N ALA A 2 15.74 -29.58 -26.10
CA ALA A 2 14.66 -28.77 -25.53
C ALA A 2 14.02 -29.60 -24.41
N GLY A 3 14.02 -29.07 -23.18
CA GLY A 3 13.29 -29.71 -22.08
C GLY A 3 11.78 -29.54 -22.28
N ASP A 4 10.99 -30.42 -21.66
CA ASP A 4 9.54 -30.30 -21.69
C ASP A 4 9.08 -28.91 -21.18
N PRO A 5 8.07 -28.29 -21.82
CA PRO A 5 7.59 -26.98 -21.42
C PRO A 5 7.03 -27.04 -19.99
N ILE A 6 7.51 -26.13 -19.14
CA ILE A 6 7.04 -26.00 -17.76
C ILE A 6 5.53 -25.73 -17.76
N LYS A 7 4.77 -26.59 -17.09
CA LYS A 7 3.32 -26.48 -16.94
C LYS A 7 2.98 -26.11 -15.50
N LEU A 8 2.40 -24.93 -15.29
CA LEU A 8 2.04 -24.45 -13.95
C LEU A 8 0.62 -24.89 -13.56
N THR A 9 0.41 -25.12 -12.26
CA THR A 9 -0.94 -25.27 -11.71
C THR A 9 -1.66 -23.93 -11.66
N ALA A 10 -3.00 -23.93 -11.65
CA ALA A 10 -3.79 -22.70 -11.54
C ALA A 10 -3.47 -21.89 -10.26
N VAL A 11 -3.08 -22.56 -9.16
CA VAL A 11 -2.62 -21.93 -7.92
C VAL A 11 -1.25 -21.25 -8.10
N GLN A 12 -0.32 -21.89 -8.81
CA GLN A 12 0.98 -21.28 -9.15
C GLN A 12 0.80 -20.08 -10.07
N ARG A 13 -0.03 -20.17 -11.13
CA ARG A 13 -0.35 -19.01 -11.98
C ARG A 13 -0.94 -17.85 -11.17
N HIS A 14 -1.87 -18.16 -10.25
CA HIS A 14 -2.46 -17.17 -9.34
C HIS A 14 -1.39 -16.45 -8.52
N TYR A 15 -0.54 -17.18 -7.79
CA TYR A 15 0.42 -16.54 -6.88
C TYR A 15 1.59 -15.88 -7.62
N LEU A 16 2.00 -16.40 -8.78
CA LEU A 16 3.01 -15.77 -9.63
C LEU A 16 2.55 -14.41 -10.19
N VAL A 17 1.37 -14.35 -10.82
CA VAL A 17 0.84 -13.07 -11.35
C VAL A 17 0.59 -12.09 -10.21
N LYS A 18 0.04 -12.55 -9.08
CA LYS A 18 -0.15 -11.70 -7.90
C LYS A 18 1.17 -11.12 -7.38
N ALA A 19 2.22 -11.93 -7.27
CA ALA A 19 3.53 -11.48 -6.82
C ALA A 19 4.14 -10.46 -7.80
N LEU A 20 4.12 -10.73 -9.11
CA LEU A 20 4.66 -9.84 -10.13
C LEU A 20 3.91 -8.50 -10.19
N SER A 21 2.58 -8.50 -10.13
CA SER A 21 1.78 -7.27 -10.04
C SER A 21 2.11 -6.43 -8.80
N GLN A 22 2.29 -7.06 -7.64
CA GLN A 22 2.64 -6.35 -6.41
C GLN A 22 4.06 -5.79 -6.45
N MET A 23 5.03 -6.57 -6.92
CA MET A 23 6.42 -6.13 -7.08
C MET A 23 6.57 -5.00 -8.10
N GLN A 24 5.85 -5.06 -9.23
CA GLN A 24 5.83 -3.98 -10.22
C GLN A 24 5.18 -2.72 -9.65
N MET A 25 4.05 -2.85 -8.96
CA MET A 25 3.39 -1.74 -8.27
C MET A 25 4.30 -1.07 -7.24
N GLU A 26 5.03 -1.84 -6.44
CA GLU A 26 5.97 -1.32 -5.44
C GLU A 26 7.17 -0.62 -6.07
N LYS A 27 7.73 -1.19 -7.14
CA LYS A 27 8.79 -0.54 -7.94
C LYS A 27 8.34 0.83 -8.45
N GLU A 28 7.12 0.91 -8.98
CA GLU A 28 6.59 2.17 -9.50
C GLU A 28 6.19 3.17 -8.39
N TRP A 29 5.86 2.71 -7.18
CA TRP A 29 5.69 3.65 -6.06
C TRP A 29 7.00 4.32 -5.67
N ALA A 30 8.11 3.58 -5.67
CA ALA A 30 9.44 4.14 -5.42
C ALA A 30 9.82 5.21 -6.47
N ASN A 31 9.40 5.04 -7.73
CA ASN A 31 9.60 6.02 -8.79
C ASN A 31 9.00 7.40 -8.47
N LEU A 32 7.93 7.50 -7.65
CA LEU A 32 7.35 8.80 -7.25
C LEU A 32 8.26 9.63 -6.33
N GLU A 33 9.32 9.05 -5.78
CA GLU A 33 10.35 9.82 -5.07
C GLU A 33 11.32 10.53 -6.04
N HIS A 34 11.32 10.15 -7.33
CA HIS A 34 12.18 10.76 -8.34
C HIS A 34 11.57 12.04 -8.92
N LEU A 35 12.49 12.90 -9.35
CA LEU A 35 12.22 14.26 -9.74
C LEU A 35 11.64 14.32 -11.16
N GLY A 36 10.47 14.93 -11.34
CA GLY A 36 9.79 14.94 -12.65
C GLY A 36 9.01 13.68 -13.01
N THR A 37 8.88 12.67 -12.14
CA THR A 37 8.11 11.45 -12.46
C THR A 37 6.66 11.75 -12.87
N LEU A 38 6.02 12.73 -12.24
CA LEU A 38 4.66 13.16 -12.61
C LEU A 38 4.60 13.90 -13.97
N THR A 39 5.70 14.43 -14.51
CA THR A 39 5.71 14.95 -15.89
C THR A 39 5.43 13.81 -16.87
N LYS A 40 6.04 12.64 -16.66
CA LYS A 40 5.81 11.47 -17.51
C LYS A 40 4.39 10.92 -17.41
N TYR A 41 3.54 11.36 -16.48
CA TYR A 41 2.16 10.91 -16.38
C TYR A 41 1.25 11.54 -17.46
N GLY A 42 1.71 12.57 -18.17
CA GLY A 42 0.95 13.27 -19.21
C GLY A 42 -0.17 14.16 -18.66
N ASP A 43 -1.03 14.66 -19.55
CA ASP A 43 -2.14 15.57 -19.24
C ASP A 43 -3.01 14.99 -18.10
N PRO A 44 -3.19 15.65 -16.94
CA PRO A 44 -3.17 17.11 -16.75
C PRO A 44 -1.88 17.66 -16.11
N PHE A 45 -0.84 16.84 -15.95
CA PHE A 45 0.47 17.31 -15.49
C PHE A 45 1.20 18.05 -16.62
N ALA A 46 2.11 18.95 -16.26
CA ALA A 46 2.88 19.69 -17.26
C ALA A 46 3.94 18.80 -17.92
N HIS A 47 3.93 18.77 -19.26
CA HIS A 47 4.93 18.12 -20.12
C HIS A 47 6.36 18.67 -19.90
N GLU A 48 6.50 19.92 -19.46
CA GLU A 48 7.76 20.46 -18.93
C GLU A 48 7.76 20.40 -17.41
N ARG A 49 8.91 20.04 -16.83
CA ARG A 49 9.09 20.00 -15.37
C ARG A 49 8.95 21.40 -14.73
N PRO A 50 8.22 21.55 -13.61
CA PRO A 50 8.08 22.82 -12.90
C PRO A 50 9.41 23.46 -12.47
N LYS A 51 9.59 24.73 -12.83
CA LYS A 51 10.78 25.53 -12.49
C LYS A 51 10.67 26.03 -11.04
N LEU A 52 10.98 25.17 -10.06
CA LEU A 52 11.02 25.46 -8.61
C LEU A 52 12.17 26.42 -8.20
N LYS A 53 12.25 27.60 -8.83
CA LYS A 53 13.41 28.52 -8.82
C LYS A 53 14.02 28.80 -7.44
N ARG A 54 13.19 28.98 -6.40
CA ARG A 54 13.68 29.32 -5.06
C ARG A 54 14.31 28.14 -4.33
N LEU A 55 13.60 27.01 -4.27
CA LEU A 55 14.12 25.78 -3.67
C LEU A 55 15.34 25.29 -4.45
N LYS A 56 15.30 25.41 -5.79
CA LYS A 56 16.45 25.16 -6.66
C LYS A 56 17.62 26.08 -6.31
N ALA A 57 17.45 27.39 -6.13
CA ALA A 57 18.56 28.26 -5.75
C ALA A 57 19.15 27.95 -4.35
N GLU A 58 18.33 27.49 -3.40
CA GLU A 58 18.76 27.06 -2.07
C GLU A 58 19.55 25.73 -2.13
N LEU A 59 19.13 24.77 -2.97
CA LEU A 59 19.76 23.45 -3.14
C LEU A 59 20.95 23.44 -4.10
N ASP A 60 20.85 24.14 -5.24
CA ASP A 60 21.95 24.37 -6.21
C ASP A 60 23.19 24.91 -5.48
N LYS A 61 23.02 25.66 -4.39
CA LYS A 61 24.14 26.15 -3.57
C LYS A 61 24.83 25.00 -2.83
N SER A 62 24.09 24.18 -2.08
CA SER A 62 24.65 23.00 -1.39
C SER A 62 25.20 21.94 -2.35
N GLU A 63 24.58 21.78 -3.52
CA GLU A 63 25.04 20.88 -4.58
C GLU A 63 26.33 21.39 -5.21
N LYS A 64 26.44 22.68 -5.56
CA LYS A 64 27.69 23.27 -6.09
C LYS A 64 28.82 23.24 -5.06
N GLU A 65 28.54 23.50 -3.79
CA GLU A 65 29.53 23.39 -2.70
C GLU A 65 30.02 21.95 -2.47
N TYR A 66 29.22 20.94 -2.81
CA TYR A 66 29.62 19.53 -2.79
C TYR A 66 30.36 19.12 -4.06
N ILE A 67 29.86 19.50 -5.24
CA ILE A 67 30.46 19.18 -6.54
C ILE A 67 31.84 19.82 -6.70
N ALA A 68 32.04 21.06 -6.26
CA ALA A 68 33.37 21.67 -6.27
C ALA A 68 34.39 20.87 -5.43
N LYS A 69 33.95 20.24 -4.34
CA LYS A 69 34.80 19.35 -3.52
C LYS A 69 35.06 17.99 -4.16
N LEU A 70 34.18 17.52 -5.03
CA LEU A 70 34.43 16.32 -5.86
C LEU A 70 35.45 16.64 -6.95
N GLU A 71 35.33 17.79 -7.62
CA GLU A 71 36.22 18.24 -8.69
C GLU A 71 37.66 18.52 -8.18
N ASP A 72 37.83 18.79 -6.87
CA ASP A 72 39.13 18.95 -6.18
C ASP A 72 39.74 17.63 -5.64
N ASP A 73 39.04 16.48 -5.68
CA ASP A 73 39.51 15.20 -5.12
C ASP A 73 40.06 14.25 -6.22
N PRO A 74 41.38 14.01 -6.30
CA PRO A 74 41.97 13.18 -7.35
C PRO A 74 41.66 11.68 -7.23
N ASN A 75 41.01 11.23 -6.15
CA ASN A 75 40.56 9.85 -5.96
C ASN A 75 39.04 9.68 -6.08
N ALA A 76 38.28 10.76 -6.35
CA ALA A 76 36.84 10.63 -6.56
C ALA A 76 36.54 9.87 -7.86
N ALA A 77 35.54 8.97 -7.82
CA ALA A 77 34.93 8.44 -9.04
C ALA A 77 34.47 9.60 -9.93
N ASP A 78 34.60 9.46 -11.26
CA ASP A 78 34.46 10.58 -12.19
C ASP A 78 33.16 11.36 -11.93
N GLY A 79 33.31 12.63 -11.53
CA GLY A 79 32.20 13.51 -11.24
C GLY A 79 31.29 13.73 -12.44
N ALA A 80 31.75 13.42 -13.66
CA ALA A 80 30.94 13.35 -14.86
C ALA A 80 30.05 12.09 -14.93
N GLU A 81 30.55 10.89 -14.60
CA GLU A 81 29.72 9.67 -14.55
C GLU A 81 28.70 9.73 -13.41
N VAL A 82 29.08 10.28 -12.25
CA VAL A 82 28.14 10.53 -11.14
C VAL A 82 27.10 11.59 -11.55
N ARG A 83 27.48 12.60 -12.35
CA ARG A 83 26.52 13.55 -12.94
C ARG A 83 25.58 12.89 -13.95
N ASP A 84 26.04 11.96 -14.76
CA ASP A 84 25.20 11.28 -15.75
C ASP A 84 24.30 10.21 -15.12
N GLU A 85 24.75 9.45 -14.11
CA GLU A 85 23.90 8.45 -13.44
C GLU A 85 22.96 9.04 -12.38
N ALA A 86 23.44 9.96 -11.54
CA ALA A 86 22.56 10.62 -10.57
C ALA A 86 21.67 11.65 -11.27
N GLY A 87 22.23 12.39 -12.23
CA GLY A 87 21.59 13.51 -12.93
C GLY A 87 20.94 13.17 -14.27
N ASN A 88 20.75 11.89 -14.63
CA ASN A 88 19.86 11.55 -15.74
C ASN A 88 18.44 11.98 -15.38
N PHE A 89 18.00 13.14 -15.89
CA PHE A 89 16.70 13.74 -15.61
C PHE A 89 15.53 12.93 -16.19
N ASP A 90 15.80 11.84 -16.89
CA ASP A 90 14.80 10.86 -17.31
C ASP A 90 14.24 10.10 -16.10
N ALA A 91 13.21 10.71 -15.48
CA ALA A 91 12.46 10.09 -14.40
C ALA A 91 12.02 8.65 -14.79
N PRO A 92 12.13 7.67 -13.88
CA PRO A 92 11.88 6.28 -14.21
C PRO A 92 10.42 6.03 -14.61
N ASP A 93 10.24 5.26 -15.69
CA ASP A 93 8.92 5.00 -16.25
C ASP A 93 8.02 4.23 -15.28
N SER A 94 6.74 4.61 -15.24
CA SER A 94 5.74 4.10 -14.30
C SER A 94 4.40 3.78 -15.00
N PRO A 95 4.39 2.85 -15.97
CA PRO A 95 3.27 2.63 -16.87
C PRO A 95 2.00 2.12 -16.15
N LEU A 96 2.16 1.30 -15.11
CA LEU A 96 1.03 0.74 -14.36
C LEU A 96 0.35 1.80 -13.50
N LEU A 97 1.11 2.53 -12.68
CA LEU A 97 0.58 3.60 -11.83
C LEU A 97 0.09 4.79 -12.64
N ARG A 98 0.71 5.10 -13.78
CA ARG A 98 0.20 6.08 -14.76
C ARG A 98 -1.17 5.65 -15.30
N HIS A 99 -1.31 4.40 -15.73
CA HIS A 99 -2.59 3.89 -16.22
C HIS A 99 -3.67 3.89 -15.11
N LEU A 100 -3.32 3.47 -13.88
CA LEU A 100 -4.22 3.53 -12.73
C LEU A 100 -4.58 4.97 -12.34
N PHE A 101 -3.66 5.93 -12.48
CA PHE A 101 -3.96 7.36 -12.30
C PHE A 101 -5.05 7.80 -13.28
N HIS A 102 -4.90 7.55 -14.58
CA HIS A 102 -5.88 8.01 -15.59
C HIS A 102 -7.24 7.34 -15.47
N CYS A 103 -7.27 6.03 -15.21
CA CYS A 103 -8.53 5.26 -15.21
C CYS A 103 -9.25 5.26 -13.85
N HIS A 104 -8.54 5.44 -12.73
CA HIS A 104 -9.12 5.30 -11.38
C HIS A 104 -8.92 6.52 -10.48
N LEU A 105 -7.73 7.12 -10.39
CA LEU A 105 -7.55 8.26 -9.48
C LEU A 105 -8.17 9.54 -10.06
N ARG A 106 -7.85 9.86 -11.31
CA ARG A 106 -8.37 11.04 -12.03
C ARG A 106 -9.89 10.98 -12.19
N THR A 107 -10.50 9.80 -12.21
CA THR A 107 -11.95 9.61 -12.40
C THR A 107 -12.77 9.66 -11.11
N VAL A 108 -12.13 9.90 -9.95
CA VAL A 108 -12.85 10.13 -8.68
C VAL A 108 -13.80 11.32 -8.83
N PRO A 109 -15.10 11.21 -8.45
CA PRO A 109 -16.07 12.29 -8.60
C PRO A 109 -15.62 13.61 -7.97
N GLY A 110 -15.59 14.67 -8.76
CA GLY A 110 -15.03 15.99 -8.44
C GLY A 110 -13.61 16.17 -8.98
N LEU A 111 -12.74 15.16 -8.81
CA LEU A 111 -11.36 15.16 -9.32
C LEU A 111 -11.31 14.98 -10.85
N ASP A 112 -12.30 14.31 -11.42
CA ASP A 112 -12.58 14.21 -12.86
C ASP A 112 -12.77 15.57 -13.54
N SER A 113 -13.35 16.53 -12.80
CA SER A 113 -13.58 17.92 -13.22
C SER A 113 -12.49 18.90 -12.76
N ALA A 114 -11.44 18.42 -12.09
CA ALA A 114 -10.40 19.30 -11.57
C ALA A 114 -9.62 20.00 -12.70
N PRO A 115 -9.39 21.32 -12.61
CA PRO A 115 -8.68 22.07 -13.65
C PRO A 115 -7.19 21.71 -13.67
N ASP A 116 -6.54 21.75 -14.83
CA ASP A 116 -5.13 21.33 -14.99
C ASP A 116 -4.17 21.97 -13.97
N LYS A 117 -4.40 23.25 -13.63
CA LYS A 117 -3.65 23.98 -12.59
C LYS A 117 -3.64 23.29 -11.23
N TYR A 118 -4.66 22.51 -10.91
CA TYR A 118 -4.71 21.71 -9.68
C TYR A 118 -3.64 20.61 -9.67
N PHE A 119 -3.32 20.04 -10.82
CA PHE A 119 -2.29 19.02 -10.94
C PHE A 119 -0.91 19.68 -11.14
N ASN A 120 -0.77 20.56 -12.15
CA ASN A 120 0.53 21.09 -12.55
C ASN A 120 1.05 22.28 -11.71
N GLU A 121 0.20 23.02 -10.98
CA GLU A 121 0.65 24.08 -10.05
C GLU A 121 0.51 23.71 -8.55
N ARG A 122 -0.06 22.54 -8.21
CA ARG A 122 -0.19 22.09 -6.80
C ARG A 122 0.49 20.75 -6.55
N TRP A 123 -0.03 19.67 -7.13
CA TRP A 123 0.47 18.32 -6.84
C TRP A 123 1.86 18.07 -7.43
N GLN A 124 2.10 18.37 -8.71
CA GLN A 124 3.39 18.17 -9.36
C GLN A 124 4.52 18.97 -8.69
N PRO A 125 4.36 20.27 -8.36
CA PRO A 125 5.36 21.01 -7.57
C PRO A 125 5.54 20.49 -6.14
N LEU A 126 4.52 19.89 -5.52
CA LEU A 126 4.61 19.35 -4.15
C LEU A 126 5.43 18.06 -4.11
N PHE A 127 5.27 17.18 -5.11
CA PHE A 127 6.10 15.99 -5.29
C PHE A 127 7.53 16.36 -5.67
N ASP A 128 7.73 17.30 -6.62
CA ASP A 128 9.06 17.80 -6.98
C ASP A 128 9.77 18.48 -5.79
N GLU A 129 9.06 19.24 -4.93
CA GLU A 129 9.61 19.78 -3.68
C GLU A 129 10.00 18.66 -2.70
N ALA A 130 9.18 17.60 -2.58
CA ALA A 130 9.47 16.48 -1.71
C ALA A 130 10.71 15.69 -2.16
N ALA A 131 10.85 15.44 -3.46
CA ALA A 131 12.03 14.80 -4.06
C ALA A 131 13.29 15.65 -3.82
N LEU A 132 13.23 16.94 -4.14
CA LEU A 132 14.35 17.88 -3.98
C LEU A 132 14.84 18.02 -2.53
N ARG A 133 13.98 17.85 -1.53
CA ARG A 133 14.39 17.89 -0.10
C ARG A 133 15.22 16.69 0.33
N ALA A 134 15.43 15.69 -0.53
CA ALA A 134 16.36 14.57 -0.34
C ALA A 134 16.19 13.90 1.03
N PHE A 135 14.94 13.59 1.39
CA PHE A 135 14.59 12.82 2.61
C PHE A 135 15.43 11.54 2.71
N SER A 136 15.61 11.03 3.93
CA SER A 136 16.44 9.83 4.13
C SER A 136 15.77 8.53 3.74
N HIS A 137 16.55 7.66 3.10
CA HIS A 137 16.16 6.31 2.70
C HIS A 137 16.23 5.33 3.88
N SER A 138 15.59 4.17 3.71
CA SER A 138 15.55 3.12 4.74
C SER A 138 16.94 2.52 5.05
N GLU A 139 17.79 2.39 4.02
CA GLU A 139 19.17 1.89 4.14
C GLU A 139 20.04 2.84 4.99
N GLU A 140 20.03 4.15 4.72
CA GLU A 140 20.76 5.16 5.51
C GLU A 140 20.40 5.13 7.01
N ARG A 141 19.20 4.66 7.32
CA ARG A 141 18.67 4.56 8.68
C ARG A 141 18.86 3.19 9.32
N ALA A 142 19.20 2.15 8.53
CA ALA A 142 18.99 0.75 8.91
C ALA A 142 17.60 0.52 9.56
N GLU A 143 16.55 1.15 9.02
CA GLU A 143 15.16 1.06 9.50
C GLU A 143 14.20 1.21 8.31
N VAL A 144 13.07 0.51 8.28
CA VAL A 144 12.05 0.78 7.24
C VAL A 144 11.44 2.16 7.48
N SER A 145 11.81 3.13 6.62
CA SER A 145 11.34 4.51 6.73
C SER A 145 9.83 4.60 6.46
N LYS A 146 9.17 5.60 7.07
CA LYS A 146 7.72 5.82 6.86
C LYS A 146 7.36 6.11 5.39
N ARG A 147 8.29 6.73 4.64
CA ARG A 147 8.10 7.01 3.20
C ARG A 147 8.03 5.74 2.37
N ARG A 148 8.71 4.66 2.82
CA ARG A 148 8.66 3.32 2.21
C ARG A 148 7.54 2.44 2.77
N PHE A 149 7.29 2.48 4.08
CA PHE A 149 6.25 1.68 4.73
C PHE A 149 4.84 1.95 4.16
N TYR A 150 4.48 3.21 3.89
CA TYR A 150 3.13 3.51 3.39
C TYR A 150 2.87 2.98 1.96
N PRO A 151 3.77 3.13 0.96
CA PRO A 151 3.73 2.39 -0.30
C PRO A 151 3.57 0.87 -0.14
N ILE A 152 4.45 0.22 0.63
CA ILE A 152 4.38 -1.22 0.92
C ILE A 152 2.99 -1.62 1.43
N LEU A 153 2.42 -0.82 2.33
CA LEU A 153 1.10 -1.02 2.89
C LEU A 153 -0.04 -0.77 1.88
N VAL A 154 0.08 0.25 1.02
CA VAL A 154 -0.86 0.50 -0.09
C VAL A 154 -0.84 -0.67 -1.08
N THR A 155 0.33 -1.18 -1.44
CA THR A 155 0.51 -2.38 -2.29
C THR A 155 -0.04 -3.65 -1.64
N ARG A 156 -0.10 -3.73 -0.30
CA ARG A 156 -0.77 -4.84 0.41
C ARG A 156 -2.25 -4.93 0.05
N PHE A 157 -2.91 -3.78 -0.07
CA PHE A 157 -4.35 -3.66 -0.30
C PHE A 157 -4.67 -3.56 -1.80
N LEU A 158 -4.13 -2.55 -2.48
CA LEU A 158 -4.40 -2.30 -3.89
C LEU A 158 -3.72 -3.32 -4.82
N GLY A 159 -2.65 -3.98 -4.39
CA GLY A 159 -1.98 -5.01 -5.19
C GLY A 159 -2.89 -6.18 -5.59
N SER A 160 -3.90 -6.51 -4.76
CA SER A 160 -4.89 -7.55 -5.10
C SER A 160 -6.00 -7.05 -6.05
N PHE A 161 -6.18 -5.72 -6.16
CA PHE A 161 -7.03 -5.06 -7.14
C PHE A 161 -6.30 -4.99 -8.49
N VAL A 162 -5.06 -4.49 -8.49
CA VAL A 162 -4.16 -4.45 -9.64
C VAL A 162 -4.02 -5.83 -10.28
N ALA A 163 -3.66 -6.84 -9.48
CA ALA A 163 -3.41 -8.18 -10.00
C ALA A 163 -4.67 -8.90 -10.51
N ARG A 164 -5.88 -8.46 -10.13
CA ARG A 164 -7.14 -8.91 -10.74
C ARG A 164 -7.38 -8.30 -12.11
N GLY A 165 -6.92 -7.08 -12.35
CA GLY A 165 -6.93 -6.46 -13.68
C GLY A 165 -5.96 -7.10 -14.67
N VAL A 166 -5.11 -8.04 -14.23
CA VAL A 166 -4.20 -8.80 -15.09
C VAL A 166 -4.80 -10.17 -15.41
N GLY A 167 -5.20 -10.38 -16.65
CA GLY A 167 -5.77 -11.63 -17.13
C GLY A 167 -4.71 -12.73 -17.22
N VAL A 168 -5.01 -13.91 -16.67
CA VAL A 168 -4.13 -15.08 -16.75
C VAL A 168 -4.42 -15.85 -18.05
N ARG A 169 -3.37 -16.29 -18.74
CA ARG A 169 -3.41 -17.18 -19.91
C ARG A 169 -2.54 -18.41 -19.67
N GLY A 170 -2.92 -19.54 -20.27
CA GLY A 170 -2.20 -20.81 -20.14
C GLY A 170 -3.02 -21.98 -20.70
N GLU A 171 -2.45 -23.18 -20.70
CA GLU A 171 -3.19 -24.40 -21.05
C GLU A 171 -4.23 -24.70 -19.95
N GLY A 172 -5.49 -24.94 -20.37
CA GLY A 172 -6.64 -25.10 -19.46
C GLY A 172 -7.28 -23.78 -18.98
N GLU A 173 -6.65 -22.63 -19.23
CA GLU A 173 -7.29 -21.32 -19.01
C GLU A 173 -8.16 -20.98 -20.22
N LEU A 174 -9.39 -20.50 -19.99
CA LEU A 174 -10.28 -20.10 -21.08
C LEU A 174 -9.77 -18.80 -21.75
N ARG A 175 -9.64 -18.82 -23.09
CA ARG A 175 -9.44 -17.60 -23.90
C ARG A 175 -10.78 -16.89 -24.07
N GLY A 176 -10.83 -15.59 -23.76
CA GLY A 176 -12.09 -14.85 -23.72
C GLY A 176 -13.16 -15.58 -22.89
N PRO A 177 -14.44 -15.49 -23.24
CA PRO A 177 -15.45 -16.38 -22.71
C PRO A 177 -15.55 -17.62 -23.58
N GLY A 178 -14.96 -18.71 -23.08
CA GLY A 178 -15.75 -19.93 -23.09
C GLY A 178 -17.02 -19.74 -22.23
N PRO A 179 -17.96 -20.69 -22.23
CA PRO A 179 -18.84 -20.81 -21.07
C PRO A 179 -17.92 -20.86 -19.84
N GLY A 180 -18.09 -19.91 -18.91
CA GLY A 180 -17.45 -20.06 -17.61
C GLY A 180 -17.89 -21.37 -16.97
N ASP A 181 -17.20 -21.80 -15.91
CA ASP A 181 -17.85 -22.74 -14.99
C ASP A 181 -19.22 -22.13 -14.63
N PRO A 182 -20.32 -22.90 -14.61
CA PRO A 182 -21.63 -22.34 -14.29
C PRO A 182 -21.57 -21.58 -12.98
N GLY A 183 -21.52 -20.24 -13.07
CA GLY A 183 -21.63 -19.37 -11.91
C GLY A 183 -22.95 -19.73 -11.27
N THR A 184 -22.92 -20.21 -10.02
CA THR A 184 -23.94 -21.10 -9.46
C THR A 184 -25.35 -20.74 -9.95
N GLU A 185 -25.97 -21.63 -10.73
CA GLU A 185 -27.02 -21.29 -11.72
C GLU A 185 -28.25 -20.56 -11.14
N ALA A 186 -28.39 -20.57 -9.81
CA ALA A 186 -29.37 -19.82 -9.03
C ALA A 186 -29.39 -18.29 -9.26
N TRP A 187 -28.31 -17.66 -9.78
CA TRP A 187 -28.15 -16.19 -9.71
C TRP A 187 -28.13 -15.44 -11.04
N GLY A 188 -28.49 -16.10 -12.14
CA GLY A 188 -28.73 -15.47 -13.43
C GLY A 188 -27.48 -15.23 -14.29
N VAL A 189 -27.70 -14.78 -15.53
CA VAL A 189 -26.63 -14.63 -16.52
C VAL A 189 -25.73 -13.45 -16.14
N GLY A 190 -24.43 -13.71 -15.96
CA GLY A 190 -23.42 -12.67 -15.68
C GLY A 190 -23.27 -11.66 -16.81
N LYS A 191 -22.37 -10.68 -16.62
CA LYS A 191 -22.14 -9.54 -17.55
C LYS A 191 -22.14 -9.99 -19.02
N LYS A 192 -23.12 -9.52 -19.81
CA LYS A 192 -23.36 -9.82 -21.23
C LYS A 192 -22.65 -8.84 -22.17
N TRP A 193 -21.45 -8.37 -21.79
CA TRP A 193 -20.58 -7.55 -22.62
C TRP A 193 -19.97 -8.41 -23.76
N GLY A 194 -20.79 -8.66 -24.79
CA GLY A 194 -20.43 -9.45 -25.96
C GLY A 194 -20.06 -10.90 -25.63
N ALA A 195 -19.50 -11.59 -26.63
CA ALA A 195 -18.71 -12.80 -26.38
C ALA A 195 -17.29 -12.42 -25.92
N GLY A 196 -17.18 -11.49 -24.95
CA GLY A 196 -15.94 -10.78 -24.61
C GLY A 196 -15.21 -11.14 -23.30
N THR A 197 -15.87 -11.31 -22.15
CA THR A 197 -15.25 -11.15 -20.80
C THR A 197 -14.06 -12.08 -20.44
N CYS A 198 -13.05 -11.57 -19.72
CA CYS A 198 -11.89 -12.33 -19.21
C CYS A 198 -12.09 -12.90 -17.78
N LYS A 199 -12.91 -13.93 -17.65
CA LYS A 199 -13.00 -14.67 -16.37
C LYS A 199 -11.72 -15.49 -16.10
N ARG A 200 -11.37 -15.59 -14.81
CA ARG A 200 -10.28 -16.39 -14.18
C ARG A 200 -8.92 -15.73 -13.89
N GLY A 201 -8.73 -14.44 -14.20
CA GLY A 201 -7.64 -13.65 -13.59
C GLY A 201 -7.69 -13.75 -12.05
N LEU A 202 -6.72 -14.44 -11.45
CA LEU A 202 -6.65 -14.73 -10.01
C LEU A 202 -7.89 -15.44 -9.38
N ALA A 203 -8.60 -16.30 -10.11
CA ALA A 203 -9.76 -17.02 -9.55
C ALA A 203 -9.41 -18.23 -8.64
N HIS A 204 -8.17 -18.72 -8.67
CA HIS A 204 -7.75 -19.94 -7.98
C HIS A 204 -6.78 -19.70 -6.79
N PRO A 205 -7.15 -18.94 -5.74
CA PRO A 205 -6.34 -18.82 -4.53
C PRO A 205 -6.35 -20.15 -3.76
N ILE A 206 -5.24 -20.49 -3.10
CA ILE A 206 -5.19 -21.65 -2.20
C ILE A 206 -6.27 -21.51 -1.11
N ARG A 207 -6.93 -22.60 -0.74
CA ARG A 207 -7.96 -22.63 0.30
C ARG A 207 -7.56 -23.63 1.38
N ILE A 208 -8.10 -23.45 2.59
CA ILE A 208 -8.09 -24.52 3.59
C ILE A 208 -8.98 -25.63 3.01
N ASP A 209 -8.44 -26.82 2.83
CA ASP A 209 -9.20 -27.99 2.34
C ASP A 209 -9.95 -28.67 3.49
N ASP A 210 -10.81 -29.64 3.17
CA ASP A 210 -11.63 -30.31 4.18
C ASP A 210 -10.79 -31.15 5.17
N ARG A 211 -9.60 -31.62 4.75
CA ARG A 211 -8.67 -32.37 5.63
C ARG A 211 -8.06 -31.46 6.69
N LEU A 212 -7.57 -30.30 6.30
CA LEU A 212 -7.00 -29.31 7.22
C LEU A 212 -8.10 -28.63 8.05
N MET A 213 -9.30 -28.44 7.49
CA MET A 213 -10.45 -27.96 8.26
C MET A 213 -10.86 -28.97 9.34
N ALA A 214 -10.93 -30.27 9.03
CA ALA A 214 -11.21 -31.31 10.03
C ALA A 214 -10.15 -31.35 11.15
N LYS A 215 -8.88 -31.08 10.85
CA LYS A 215 -7.83 -30.89 11.87
C LYS A 215 -8.08 -29.66 12.74
N ILE A 216 -8.50 -28.53 12.16
CA ILE A 216 -8.89 -27.33 12.91
C ILE A 216 -10.10 -27.62 13.81
N ASP A 217 -11.10 -28.33 13.30
CA ASP A 217 -12.33 -28.70 14.02
C ASP A 217 -12.10 -29.69 15.19
N SER A 218 -10.97 -30.43 15.16
CA SER A 218 -10.57 -31.40 16.20
C SER A 218 -9.54 -30.88 17.21
N LEU A 219 -9.24 -29.58 17.22
CA LEU A 219 -8.35 -28.96 18.24
C LEU A 219 -8.91 -29.02 19.67
N PHE A 220 -10.21 -29.26 19.82
CA PHE A 220 -10.94 -29.34 21.09
C PHE A 220 -11.92 -30.52 21.04
N GLU A 221 -12.17 -31.14 22.19
CA GLU A 221 -13.03 -32.32 22.34
C GLU A 221 -14.23 -32.02 23.25
N GLY A 222 -15.24 -32.90 23.24
CA GLY A 222 -16.45 -32.76 24.03
C GLY A 222 -17.17 -31.43 23.79
N ALA A 223 -17.75 -30.85 24.85
CA ALA A 223 -18.51 -29.60 24.77
C ALA A 223 -17.67 -28.39 24.30
N GLU A 224 -16.37 -28.34 24.64
CA GLU A 224 -15.45 -27.31 24.12
C GLU A 224 -15.25 -27.47 22.60
N GLY A 225 -15.15 -28.72 22.13
CA GLY A 225 -15.10 -29.07 20.70
C GLY A 225 -16.34 -28.64 19.94
N GLU A 226 -17.53 -28.88 20.49
CA GLU A 226 -18.79 -28.43 19.89
C GLU A 226 -18.89 -26.91 19.78
N ALA A 227 -18.55 -26.18 20.85
CA ALA A 227 -18.56 -24.71 20.85
C ALA A 227 -17.55 -24.15 19.82
N TRP A 228 -16.37 -24.76 19.72
CA TRP A 228 -15.35 -24.44 18.71
C TRP A 228 -15.82 -24.67 17.28
N GLN A 229 -16.56 -25.75 17.02
CA GLN A 229 -17.17 -26.04 15.72
C GLN A 229 -18.33 -25.08 15.40
N ARG A 230 -19.16 -24.70 16.38
CA ARG A 230 -20.20 -23.66 16.21
C ARG A 230 -19.58 -22.29 15.86
N ALA A 231 -18.46 -21.93 16.49
CA ALA A 231 -17.69 -20.74 16.12
C ALA A 231 -17.09 -20.83 14.69
N GLY A 232 -16.64 -22.02 14.28
CA GLY A 232 -16.20 -22.30 12.91
C GLY A 232 -17.32 -22.17 11.88
N ALA A 233 -18.54 -22.61 12.22
CA ALA A 233 -19.72 -22.44 11.39
C ALA A 233 -20.08 -20.96 11.19
N GLU A 234 -19.96 -20.11 12.22
CA GLU A 234 -20.14 -18.66 12.08
C GLU A 234 -19.05 -18.02 11.21
N ALA A 235 -17.77 -18.36 11.44
CA ALA A 235 -16.66 -17.89 10.61
C ALA A 235 -16.84 -18.29 9.13
N LYS A 236 -17.33 -19.51 8.87
CA LYS A 236 -17.71 -19.98 7.54
C LYS A 236 -18.89 -19.17 6.97
N ARG A 237 -19.97 -18.94 7.72
CA ARG A 237 -21.14 -18.16 7.25
C ARG A 237 -20.75 -16.75 6.83
N VAL A 238 -20.05 -16.02 7.71
CA VAL A 238 -19.66 -14.61 7.46
C VAL A 238 -18.70 -14.50 6.28
N ARG A 239 -17.69 -15.37 6.22
CA ARG A 239 -16.74 -15.44 5.09
C ARG A 239 -17.43 -15.80 3.78
N THR A 240 -18.37 -16.74 3.79
CA THR A 240 -19.14 -17.15 2.58
C THR A 240 -20.00 -15.99 2.08
N GLY A 241 -20.76 -15.33 2.96
CA GLY A 241 -21.56 -14.15 2.58
C GLY A 241 -20.70 -13.03 1.98
N TRP A 242 -19.51 -12.78 2.55
CA TRP A 242 -18.54 -11.83 1.98
C TRP A 242 -18.00 -12.27 0.60
N GLN A 243 -17.69 -13.55 0.37
CA GLN A 243 -17.29 -14.01 -0.96
C GLN A 243 -18.42 -13.85 -1.97
N GLN A 244 -19.64 -14.27 -1.62
CA GLN A 244 -20.83 -14.17 -2.49
C GLN A 244 -21.14 -12.73 -2.88
N TRP A 245 -21.08 -11.78 -1.94
CA TRP A 245 -21.27 -10.36 -2.25
C TRP A 245 -20.19 -9.82 -3.19
N LYS A 246 -18.91 -10.17 -2.98
CA LYS A 246 -17.83 -9.77 -3.89
C LYS A 246 -17.99 -10.37 -5.29
N GLU A 247 -18.36 -11.64 -5.37
CA GLU A 247 -18.64 -12.32 -6.64
C GLU A 247 -19.81 -11.63 -7.36
N GLN A 248 -20.89 -11.28 -6.64
CA GLN A 248 -22.01 -10.54 -7.19
C GLN A 248 -21.58 -9.17 -7.77
N ILE A 249 -20.86 -8.34 -7.01
CA ILE A 249 -20.48 -6.99 -7.49
C ILE A 249 -19.42 -7.03 -8.61
N VAL A 250 -18.55 -8.04 -8.64
CA VAL A 250 -17.49 -8.14 -9.68
C VAL A 250 -18.01 -8.79 -10.96
N GLU A 251 -18.81 -9.85 -10.86
CA GLU A 251 -19.17 -10.72 -12.00
C GLU A 251 -20.57 -10.45 -12.60
N ASN A 252 -21.39 -9.63 -11.95
CA ASN A 252 -22.72 -9.23 -12.44
C ASN A 252 -22.73 -7.76 -12.89
N GLU A 253 -23.50 -7.45 -13.93
CA GLU A 253 -23.68 -6.11 -14.51
C GLU A 253 -24.38 -5.16 -13.53
N THR A 254 -25.29 -5.70 -12.70
CA THR A 254 -26.12 -4.93 -11.77
C THR A 254 -25.78 -5.19 -10.29
N GLY A 255 -24.76 -6.00 -9.98
CA GLY A 255 -24.47 -6.38 -8.58
C GLY A 255 -24.12 -5.19 -7.68
N LEU A 256 -23.40 -4.21 -8.23
CA LEU A 256 -23.08 -2.97 -7.54
C LEU A 256 -24.30 -2.04 -7.43
N GLU A 257 -25.12 -1.93 -8.49
CA GLU A 257 -26.41 -1.21 -8.48
C GLU A 257 -27.35 -1.77 -7.40
N GLU A 258 -27.54 -3.09 -7.35
CA GLU A 258 -28.34 -3.77 -6.32
C GLU A 258 -27.83 -3.49 -4.89
N THR A 259 -26.53 -3.37 -4.72
CA THR A 259 -25.91 -3.06 -3.43
C THR A 259 -26.19 -1.62 -3.02
N PHE A 260 -26.02 -0.64 -3.92
CA PHE A 260 -26.33 0.76 -3.63
C PHE A 260 -27.83 1.00 -3.44
N ASN A 261 -28.70 0.24 -4.11
CA ASN A 261 -30.16 0.28 -3.88
C ASN A 261 -30.56 -0.08 -2.44
N GLN A 262 -29.71 -0.79 -1.68
CA GLN A 262 -29.97 -1.06 -0.26
C GLN A 262 -29.84 0.18 0.62
N LEU A 263 -29.15 1.23 0.15
CA LEU A 263 -28.98 2.47 0.91
C LEU A 263 -30.31 3.21 1.15
N ASP A 264 -31.42 2.86 0.50
CA ASP A 264 -32.74 3.39 0.86
C ASP A 264 -33.23 2.87 2.24
N ILE A 265 -32.67 1.75 2.73
CA ILE A 265 -32.95 1.21 4.07
C ILE A 265 -32.08 1.95 5.08
N ALA A 266 -32.68 2.80 5.93
CA ALA A 266 -31.95 3.63 6.90
C ALA A 266 -31.20 2.84 7.99
N ASN A 267 -31.74 1.71 8.44
CA ASN A 267 -31.19 0.92 9.55
C ASN A 267 -30.55 -0.37 9.04
N MET A 268 -29.26 -0.57 9.32
CA MET A 268 -28.49 -1.75 8.88
C MET A 268 -29.11 -3.08 9.33
N ARG A 269 -29.85 -3.11 10.45
CA ARG A 269 -30.52 -4.32 10.97
C ARG A 269 -31.65 -4.81 10.06
N ASN A 270 -32.23 -3.90 9.27
CA ASN A 270 -33.32 -4.16 8.34
C ASN A 270 -32.83 -4.56 6.94
N LEU A 271 -31.51 -4.61 6.71
CA LEU A 271 -30.95 -5.10 5.45
C LEU A 271 -31.29 -6.58 5.23
N PRO A 272 -31.51 -7.03 3.98
CA PRO A 272 -31.61 -8.45 3.65
C PRO A 272 -30.39 -9.25 4.11
N GLU A 273 -30.57 -10.51 4.49
CA GLU A 273 -29.50 -11.35 5.05
C GLU A 273 -28.25 -11.43 4.15
N LYS A 274 -28.43 -11.44 2.82
CA LYS A 274 -27.32 -11.42 1.85
C LYS A 274 -26.37 -10.21 1.99
N TYR A 275 -26.82 -9.13 2.64
CA TYR A 275 -25.99 -7.95 2.94
C TYR A 275 -25.57 -7.86 4.42
N ARG A 276 -26.26 -8.55 5.35
CA ARG A 276 -25.91 -8.54 6.79
C ARG A 276 -24.63 -9.33 7.12
N ALA A 277 -24.36 -10.42 6.39
CA ALA A 277 -23.08 -11.13 6.54
C ALA A 277 -21.88 -10.30 6.03
N PRO A 278 -21.94 -9.66 4.85
CA PRO A 278 -20.94 -8.67 4.43
C PRO A 278 -20.71 -7.50 5.39
N THR A 279 -21.75 -6.92 6.01
CA THR A 279 -21.54 -5.81 6.97
C THR A 279 -20.82 -6.27 8.24
N LEU A 280 -21.12 -7.47 8.75
CA LEU A 280 -20.37 -8.06 9.87
C LEU A 280 -18.89 -8.32 9.51
N TYR A 281 -18.61 -8.81 8.30
CA TYR A 281 -17.23 -8.91 7.81
C TYR A 281 -16.54 -7.53 7.77
N ALA A 282 -17.21 -6.52 7.20
CA ALA A 282 -16.67 -5.16 7.09
C ALA A 282 -16.40 -4.51 8.45
N ARG A 283 -17.26 -4.75 9.45
CA ARG A 283 -17.04 -4.31 10.85
C ARG A 283 -15.77 -4.92 11.43
N ASN A 284 -15.64 -6.25 11.38
CA ASN A 284 -14.50 -6.96 11.97
C ASN A 284 -13.19 -6.59 11.26
N PHE A 285 -13.24 -6.44 9.93
CA PHE A 285 -12.14 -5.90 9.13
C PHE A 285 -11.74 -4.50 9.61
N ALA A 286 -12.68 -3.56 9.69
CA ALA A 286 -12.41 -2.19 10.13
C ALA A 286 -11.84 -2.13 11.56
N ALA A 287 -12.37 -2.95 12.48
CA ALA A 287 -11.87 -3.07 13.85
C ALA A 287 -10.40 -3.51 13.89
N GLU A 288 -10.03 -4.56 13.16
CA GLU A 288 -8.65 -5.05 13.15
C GLU A 288 -7.70 -4.08 12.46
N TYR A 289 -8.13 -3.31 11.44
CA TYR A 289 -7.29 -2.24 10.89
C TYR A 289 -7.10 -1.07 11.83
N MET A 290 -8.16 -0.62 12.53
CA MET A 290 -8.02 0.41 13.57
C MET A 290 -7.01 -0.03 14.62
N ARG A 291 -7.15 -1.25 15.14
CA ARG A 291 -6.21 -1.88 16.07
C ARG A 291 -4.81 -1.95 15.48
N PHE A 292 -4.63 -2.51 14.28
CA PHE A 292 -3.33 -2.60 13.61
C PHE A 292 -2.62 -1.24 13.55
N PHE A 293 -3.31 -0.20 13.08
CA PHE A 293 -2.75 1.13 12.90
C PHE A 293 -2.33 1.82 14.20
N VAL A 294 -3.11 1.69 15.28
CA VAL A 294 -2.86 2.46 16.54
C VAL A 294 -2.39 1.61 17.71
N VAL A 295 -2.23 0.28 17.53
CA VAL A 295 -1.79 -0.67 18.56
C VAL A 295 -0.58 -1.50 18.11
N ILE A 296 -0.62 -2.10 16.91
CA ILE A 296 0.26 -3.22 16.55
C ILE A 296 1.50 -2.78 15.76
N GLN A 297 1.33 -1.92 14.75
CA GLN A 297 2.46 -1.57 13.87
C GLN A 297 3.59 -0.85 14.62
N PRO A 298 4.86 -0.95 14.19
CA PRO A 298 5.98 -0.22 14.82
C PRO A 298 5.82 1.32 14.85
N GLY A 299 4.93 1.88 14.02
CA GLY A 299 4.59 3.31 14.02
C GLY A 299 3.39 3.71 14.90
N ALA A 300 2.80 2.79 15.67
CA ALA A 300 1.49 2.92 16.31
C ALA A 300 1.37 4.15 17.23
N ASP A 301 2.30 4.34 18.17
CA ASP A 301 2.20 5.43 19.16
C ASP A 301 2.42 6.82 18.55
N GLU A 302 3.27 6.94 17.52
CA GLU A 302 3.37 8.18 16.76
C GLU A 302 2.05 8.51 16.03
N LEU A 303 1.38 7.50 15.45
CA LEU A 303 0.10 7.69 14.75
C LEU A 303 -1.03 7.98 15.75
N PHE A 304 -1.06 7.29 16.88
CA PHE A 304 -2.03 7.55 17.94
C PHE A 304 -1.85 8.93 18.57
N SER A 305 -0.61 9.36 18.81
CA SER A 305 -0.30 10.72 19.26
C SER A 305 -0.76 11.75 18.24
N ALA A 306 -0.55 11.51 16.93
CA ALA A 306 -1.05 12.39 15.87
C ALA A 306 -2.59 12.45 15.86
N LEU A 307 -3.29 11.32 15.94
CA LEU A 307 -4.76 11.25 16.04
C LEU A 307 -5.27 12.06 17.24
N LYS A 308 -4.67 11.87 18.42
CA LYS A 308 -5.04 12.59 19.64
C LYS A 308 -4.80 14.11 19.51
N ILE A 309 -3.68 14.52 18.93
CA ILE A 309 -3.37 15.95 18.70
C ILE A 309 -4.35 16.57 17.69
N ILE A 310 -4.66 15.86 16.59
CA ILE A 310 -5.66 16.30 15.60
C ILE A 310 -7.03 16.48 16.27
N HIS A 311 -7.49 15.47 17.01
CA HIS A 311 -8.77 15.51 17.70
C HIS A 311 -8.85 16.63 18.75
N MET A 312 -7.80 16.82 19.56
CA MET A 312 -7.76 17.85 20.60
C MET A 312 -7.67 19.29 20.05
N LEU A 313 -7.05 19.49 18.88
CA LEU A 313 -6.89 20.82 18.28
C LEU A 313 -8.02 21.19 17.31
N PHE A 314 -8.81 20.24 16.82
CA PHE A 314 -9.89 20.51 15.88
C PHE A 314 -11.11 21.14 16.59
N PRO A 315 -11.59 22.33 16.16
CA PRO A 315 -12.68 23.03 16.84
C PRO A 315 -14.06 22.49 16.43
N TYR A 316 -14.37 21.25 16.85
CA TYR A 316 -15.60 20.55 16.49
C TYR A 316 -16.87 21.39 16.65
N TRP A 317 -17.05 22.09 17.79
CA TRP A 317 -18.24 22.92 18.02
C TRP A 317 -18.43 24.00 16.93
N GLY A 318 -17.35 24.72 16.57
CA GLY A 318 -17.40 25.77 15.56
C GLY A 318 -17.61 25.21 14.15
N ALA A 319 -16.95 24.08 13.84
CA ALA A 319 -17.17 23.37 12.58
C ALA A 319 -18.61 22.84 12.46
N ILE A 320 -19.19 22.29 13.53
CA ILE A 320 -20.60 21.83 13.59
C ILE A 320 -21.56 23.01 13.35
N GLN A 321 -21.31 24.20 13.92
CA GLN A 321 -22.15 25.37 13.62
C GLN A 321 -22.05 25.80 12.15
N LEU A 322 -20.85 25.77 11.56
CA LEU A 322 -20.67 26.09 10.14
C LEU A 322 -21.32 25.06 9.20
N LEU A 323 -21.33 23.77 9.55
CA LEU A 323 -21.99 22.73 8.77
C LEU A 323 -23.53 22.81 8.81
N ARG A 324 -24.11 23.62 9.71
CA ARG A 324 -25.54 23.97 9.69
C ARG A 324 -25.87 25.09 8.69
N VAL A 325 -24.87 25.73 8.09
CA VAL A 325 -25.08 26.82 7.12
C VAL A 325 -25.47 26.26 5.76
N ALA A 326 -26.72 26.47 5.36
CA ALA A 326 -27.27 25.99 4.08
C ALA A 326 -26.57 26.52 2.81
N ASN A 327 -25.71 27.55 2.92
CA ASN A 327 -24.96 28.08 1.80
C ASN A 327 -23.54 27.47 1.74
N ALA A 328 -23.29 26.67 0.70
CA ALA A 328 -22.03 25.94 0.53
C ALA A 328 -20.78 26.85 0.41
N GLN A 329 -20.89 28.05 -0.17
CA GLN A 329 -19.77 29.00 -0.23
C GLN A 329 -19.39 29.50 1.16
N LYS A 330 -20.37 29.86 1.99
CA LYS A 330 -20.16 30.26 3.39
C LYS A 330 -19.59 29.12 4.23
N LEU A 331 -20.09 27.90 4.02
CA LEU A 331 -19.59 26.67 4.66
C LEU A 331 -18.11 26.43 4.32
N ILE A 332 -17.75 26.42 3.04
CA ILE A 332 -16.36 26.18 2.59
C ILE A 332 -15.43 27.32 3.01
N ALA A 333 -15.86 28.58 2.90
CA ALA A 333 -15.10 29.73 3.40
C ALA A 333 -14.87 29.65 4.91
N GLY A 334 -15.86 29.19 5.68
CA GLY A 334 -15.74 28.97 7.13
C GLY A 334 -14.77 27.83 7.48
N ILE A 335 -14.82 26.71 6.76
CA ILE A 335 -13.87 25.59 6.92
C ILE A 335 -12.44 26.05 6.58
N LEU A 336 -12.27 26.80 5.49
CA LEU A 336 -10.97 27.39 5.12
C LEU A 336 -10.47 28.38 6.18
N ALA A 337 -11.36 29.17 6.79
CA ALA A 337 -11.00 30.03 7.92
C ALA A 337 -10.52 29.21 9.12
N ILE A 338 -11.21 28.12 9.50
CA ILE A 338 -10.77 27.21 10.57
C ILE A 338 -9.37 26.62 10.28
N LEU A 339 -9.14 26.15 9.05
CA LEU A 339 -7.90 25.46 8.69
C LEU A 339 -6.71 26.42 8.47
N LEU A 340 -6.94 27.55 7.82
CA LEU A 340 -5.90 28.39 7.21
C LEU A 340 -5.81 29.83 7.76
N ALA A 341 -6.78 30.32 8.54
CA ALA A 341 -6.70 31.69 9.06
C ALA A 341 -5.53 31.89 10.04
N ARG A 342 -5.00 33.11 10.06
CA ARG A 342 -3.89 33.55 10.92
C ARG A 342 -4.29 34.79 11.72
N PRO A 343 -5.23 34.68 12.68
CA PRO A 343 -5.71 35.84 13.45
C PRO A 343 -4.54 36.46 14.22
N ALA A 344 -4.39 37.79 14.12
CA ALA A 344 -3.27 38.55 14.69
C ALA A 344 -1.86 37.98 14.36
N GLY A 345 -1.70 37.36 13.18
CA GLY A 345 -0.43 36.76 12.74
C GLY A 345 -0.10 35.40 13.36
N THR A 346 -0.98 34.83 14.18
CA THR A 346 -0.78 33.49 14.77
C THR A 346 -0.73 32.39 13.70
N PRO A 347 -0.01 31.27 13.92
CA PRO A 347 0.01 30.15 12.98
C PRO A 347 -1.39 29.52 12.80
N SER A 348 -1.72 29.12 11.57
CA SER A 348 -3.00 28.49 11.26
C SER A 348 -3.16 27.12 11.93
N LEU A 349 -4.37 26.56 11.95
CA LEU A 349 -4.60 25.22 12.54
C LEU A 349 -3.70 24.15 11.88
N VAL A 350 -3.55 24.18 10.55
CA VAL A 350 -2.62 23.27 9.83
C VAL A 350 -1.18 23.44 10.34
N GLN A 351 -0.69 24.68 10.49
CA GLN A 351 0.67 24.92 10.99
C GLN A 351 0.84 24.53 12.46
N ARG A 352 -0.19 24.73 13.29
CA ARG A 352 -0.21 24.30 14.70
C ARG A 352 -0.17 22.78 14.83
N LEU A 353 -0.95 22.07 14.01
CA LEU A 353 -0.96 20.60 13.94
C LEU A 353 0.44 20.06 13.58
N VAL A 354 1.04 20.58 12.50
CA VAL A 354 2.39 20.16 12.09
C VAL A 354 3.44 20.53 13.14
N SER A 355 3.36 21.72 13.75
CA SER A 355 4.29 22.12 14.82
C SER A 355 4.19 21.24 16.06
N ALA A 356 2.97 20.83 16.44
CA ALA A 356 2.73 19.96 17.61
C ALA A 356 3.18 18.52 17.34
N ILE A 357 2.84 17.96 16.17
CA ILE A 357 3.18 16.58 15.81
C ILE A 357 4.65 16.49 15.40
N VAL A 358 5.00 17.09 14.26
CA VAL A 358 6.30 16.96 13.61
C VAL A 358 7.39 17.71 14.39
N GLY A 359 7.11 18.94 14.83
CA GLY A 359 8.03 19.72 15.65
C GLY A 359 8.22 19.15 17.07
N GLY A 360 7.17 18.55 17.65
CA GLY A 360 7.26 17.80 18.90
C GLY A 360 8.17 16.56 18.77
N GLN A 361 7.99 15.80 17.70
CA GLN A 361 8.81 14.62 17.39
C GLN A 361 10.28 14.97 17.13
N ALA A 362 10.58 16.05 16.41
CA ALA A 362 11.95 16.53 16.21
C ALA A 362 12.67 16.85 17.54
N LYS A 363 11.98 17.52 18.47
CA LYS A 363 12.48 17.82 19.82
C LYS A 363 12.63 16.56 20.69
N ALA A 364 11.72 15.60 20.55
CA ALA A 364 11.80 14.31 21.25
C ALA A 364 13.02 13.50 20.79
N LEU A 365 13.28 13.41 19.48
CA LEU A 365 14.47 12.78 18.91
C LEU A 365 15.77 13.44 19.43
N ASP A 366 15.82 14.78 19.43
CA ASP A 366 16.96 15.54 19.95
C ASP A 366 17.26 15.22 21.42
N LYS A 367 16.23 15.24 22.28
CA LYS A 367 16.38 15.05 23.73
C LYS A 367 16.57 13.58 24.12
N LYS A 368 15.74 12.66 23.62
CA LYS A 368 15.73 11.25 24.04
C LYS A 368 16.74 10.38 23.32
N MET A 369 17.09 10.68 22.05
CA MET A 369 17.90 9.79 21.23
C MET A 369 19.27 10.37 20.91
N ILE A 370 19.31 11.55 20.26
CA ILE A 370 20.54 12.11 19.70
C ILE A 370 21.55 12.52 20.79
N LYS A 371 21.08 13.19 21.85
CA LYS A 371 21.96 13.65 22.95
C LYS A 371 22.59 12.49 23.73
N PRO A 372 21.84 11.47 24.23
CA PRO A 372 22.45 10.33 24.89
C PRO A 372 23.38 9.54 23.97
N LEU A 373 23.01 9.30 22.71
CA LEU A 373 23.88 8.61 21.75
C LEU A 373 25.21 9.35 21.53
N ARG A 374 25.18 10.68 21.34
CA ARG A 374 26.40 11.49 21.21
C ARG A 374 27.32 11.34 22.42
N GLN A 375 26.76 11.32 23.64
CA GLN A 375 27.52 11.15 24.88
C GLN A 375 28.17 9.77 25.01
N VAL A 376 27.51 8.69 24.57
CA VAL A 376 28.05 7.31 24.72
C VAL A 376 28.88 6.80 23.54
N ILE A 377 28.98 7.58 22.46
CA ILE A 377 29.92 7.35 21.34
C ILE A 377 31.29 7.94 21.67
N ASP A 378 31.30 9.11 22.34
CA ASP A 378 32.47 9.88 22.76
C ASP A 378 33.58 10.03 21.69
N ASP A 379 33.17 10.16 20.43
CA ASP A 379 34.06 10.42 19.30
C ASP A 379 33.52 11.58 18.47
N THR A 380 34.18 12.73 18.59
CA THR A 380 33.80 13.94 17.86
C THR A 380 34.04 13.80 16.37
N ARG A 381 35.00 12.96 15.93
CA ARG A 381 35.34 12.77 14.52
C ARG A 381 34.18 12.10 13.78
N ILE A 382 33.70 10.97 14.34
CA ILE A 382 32.52 10.24 13.84
C ILE A 382 31.27 11.12 13.86
N THR A 383 30.97 11.76 15.00
CA THR A 383 29.72 12.52 15.15
C THR A 383 29.69 13.80 14.32
N GLN A 384 30.84 14.47 14.10
CA GLN A 384 30.94 15.61 13.19
C GLN A 384 30.82 15.20 11.71
N ALA A 385 31.41 14.07 11.31
CA ALA A 385 31.26 13.54 9.95
C ALA A 385 29.78 13.26 9.62
N ILE A 386 29.07 12.58 10.53
CA ILE A 386 27.62 12.34 10.43
C ILE A 386 26.83 13.66 10.41
N ASP A 387 27.06 14.56 11.37
CA ASP A 387 26.37 15.86 11.42
C ASP A 387 26.57 16.67 10.14
N ALA A 388 27.79 16.64 9.56
CA ALA A 388 28.13 17.37 8.35
C ALA A 388 27.44 16.77 7.12
N TYR A 389 27.42 15.44 6.98
CA TYR A 389 26.67 14.73 5.94
C TYR A 389 25.16 15.07 6.00
N VAL A 390 24.53 14.89 7.17
CA VAL A 390 23.09 15.15 7.32
C VAL A 390 22.76 16.63 7.11
N LYS A 391 23.64 17.55 7.54
CA LYS A 391 23.47 19.00 7.33
C LYS A 391 23.60 19.42 5.88
N ARG A 392 24.53 18.83 5.11
CA ARG A 392 24.64 19.06 3.65
C ARG A 392 23.36 18.59 2.96
N GLY A 393 22.96 17.35 3.24
CA GLY A 393 21.70 16.80 2.74
C GLY A 393 21.59 16.73 1.21
N SER A 394 22.73 16.75 0.51
CA SER A 394 22.85 16.72 -0.96
C SER A 394 22.33 15.40 -1.51
N TRP A 395 21.47 15.46 -2.52
CA TRP A 395 20.96 14.25 -3.20
C TRP A 395 22.07 13.57 -4.04
N VAL A 396 22.98 14.35 -4.64
CA VAL A 396 24.14 13.81 -5.36
C VAL A 396 25.01 13.00 -4.40
N GLU A 397 25.35 13.58 -3.24
CA GLU A 397 26.16 12.91 -2.20
C GLU A 397 25.51 11.60 -1.73
N LYS A 398 24.19 11.61 -1.53
CA LYS A 398 23.39 10.41 -1.19
C LYS A 398 23.47 9.34 -2.28
N ALA A 399 23.32 9.71 -3.54
CA ALA A 399 23.38 8.79 -4.67
C ALA A 399 24.78 8.17 -4.81
N THR A 400 25.83 8.99 -4.72
CA THR A 400 27.23 8.53 -4.74
C THR A 400 27.51 7.56 -3.59
N ILE A 401 27.18 7.94 -2.35
CA ILE A 401 27.42 7.11 -1.17
C ILE A 401 26.66 5.78 -1.26
N LYS A 402 25.43 5.79 -1.79
CA LYS A 402 24.66 4.55 -2.00
C LYS A 402 25.32 3.66 -3.07
N LYS A 403 25.76 4.23 -4.21
CA LYS A 403 26.47 3.48 -5.27
C LYS A 403 27.74 2.83 -4.72
N GLU A 404 28.59 3.63 -4.06
CA GLU A 404 29.84 3.17 -3.46
C GLU A 404 29.63 2.12 -2.36
N ALA A 405 28.57 2.24 -1.55
CA ALA A 405 28.20 1.25 -0.54
C ALA A 405 27.86 -0.12 -1.17
N HIS A 406 27.10 -0.12 -2.27
CA HIS A 406 26.78 -1.34 -3.01
C HIS A 406 28.01 -1.94 -3.71
N GLU A 407 28.82 -1.13 -4.39
CA GLU A 407 29.99 -1.60 -5.15
C GLU A 407 31.13 -2.11 -4.26
N SER A 408 31.35 -1.47 -3.12
CA SER A 408 32.39 -1.88 -2.15
C SER A 408 31.90 -2.86 -1.08
N HIS A 409 30.61 -3.21 -1.09
CA HIS A 409 29.93 -4.02 -0.06
C HIS A 409 30.14 -3.50 1.37
N ASN A 410 30.23 -2.16 1.52
CA ASN A 410 30.44 -1.46 2.78
C ASN A 410 29.18 -0.70 3.19
N ASP A 411 28.87 -0.70 4.48
CA ASP A 411 27.74 0.03 5.02
C ASP A 411 27.78 1.52 4.67
N ILE A 412 26.61 2.14 4.54
CA ILE A 412 26.48 3.58 4.26
C ILE A 412 27.25 4.43 5.29
N LEU A 413 27.27 4.04 6.57
CA LEU A 413 28.07 4.76 7.58
C LEU A 413 29.58 4.67 7.29
N THR A 414 30.08 3.49 6.89
CA THR A 414 31.49 3.30 6.53
C THR A 414 31.89 4.22 5.39
N VAL A 415 31.09 4.28 4.33
CA VAL A 415 31.34 5.17 3.18
C VAL A 415 31.30 6.65 3.61
N ILE A 416 30.33 7.05 4.45
CA ILE A 416 30.29 8.42 5.03
C ILE A 416 31.60 8.75 5.79
N LEU A 417 32.10 7.82 6.61
CA LEU A 417 33.31 8.04 7.42
C LEU A 417 34.59 8.07 6.58
N LEU A 418 34.70 7.21 5.56
CA LEU A 418 35.82 7.17 4.61
C LEU A 418 35.90 8.48 3.81
N ARG A 419 34.80 8.89 3.18
CA ARG A 419 34.72 10.16 2.41
C ARG A 419 34.97 11.39 3.27
N ALA A 420 34.56 11.36 4.54
CA ALA A 420 34.83 12.43 5.49
C ALA A 420 36.26 12.42 6.05
N GLN A 421 37.07 11.39 5.73
CA GLN A 421 38.39 11.13 6.32
C GLN A 421 38.35 11.22 7.86
N ALA A 422 37.26 10.73 8.45
CA ALA A 422 36.95 10.93 9.87
C ALA A 422 37.95 10.19 10.78
N LEU A 423 38.44 9.04 10.32
CA LEU A 423 39.37 8.14 10.99
C LEU A 423 40.32 7.55 9.92
N PRO A 424 41.46 6.95 10.31
CA PRO A 424 42.23 6.10 9.41
C PRO A 424 41.35 4.98 8.82
N GLU A 425 41.52 4.68 7.53
CA GLU A 425 40.73 3.66 6.82
C GLU A 425 40.67 2.32 7.57
N GLN A 426 41.81 1.85 8.07
CA GLN A 426 41.92 0.64 8.88
C GLN A 426 41.03 0.67 10.14
N GLU A 427 40.97 1.79 10.88
CA GLU A 427 40.11 1.95 12.08
C GLU A 427 38.62 1.86 11.69
N ILE A 428 38.23 2.40 10.52
CA ILE A 428 36.83 2.34 10.03
C ILE A 428 36.46 0.90 9.65
N MET A 429 37.36 0.19 8.96
CA MET A 429 37.12 -1.18 8.52
C MET A 429 37.05 -2.15 9.72
N GLU A 430 37.93 -1.99 10.71
CA GLU A 430 37.86 -2.74 11.98
C GLU A 430 36.54 -2.50 12.73
N LEU A 431 36.07 -1.24 12.80
CA LEU A 431 34.77 -0.91 13.40
C LEU A 431 33.59 -1.57 12.67
N GLN A 432 33.62 -1.58 11.33
CA GLN A 432 32.58 -2.21 10.52
C GLN A 432 32.60 -3.74 10.66
N ASP A 433 33.76 -4.38 10.52
CA ASP A 433 33.87 -5.84 10.56
C ASP A 433 33.50 -6.38 11.95
N ALA A 434 33.87 -5.67 13.02
CA ALA A 434 33.40 -5.96 14.38
C ALA A 434 31.87 -5.84 14.52
N TYR A 435 31.24 -4.81 13.95
CA TYR A 435 29.78 -4.69 13.94
C TYR A 435 29.11 -5.82 13.15
N ILE A 436 29.63 -6.12 11.96
CA ILE A 436 29.11 -7.17 11.06
C ILE A 436 29.14 -8.53 11.78
N ALA A 437 30.23 -8.86 12.47
CA ALA A 437 30.37 -10.10 13.26
C ALA A 437 29.58 -10.13 14.58
N SER A 438 28.85 -9.06 14.93
CA SER A 438 28.16 -8.92 16.22
C SER A 438 26.64 -9.13 16.15
N PRO A 439 25.96 -9.38 17.28
CA PRO A 439 24.50 -9.39 17.36
C PRO A 439 23.82 -8.10 16.86
N PHE A 440 24.53 -6.96 16.86
CA PHE A 440 24.00 -5.67 16.40
C PHE A 440 23.69 -5.62 14.90
N LEU A 441 24.27 -6.51 14.08
CA LEU A 441 23.86 -6.63 12.69
C LEU A 441 22.41 -7.14 12.58
N SER A 442 22.03 -8.09 13.42
CA SER A 442 20.68 -8.66 13.46
C SER A 442 19.68 -7.69 14.10
N ASP A 443 20.06 -7.12 15.23
CA ASP A 443 19.25 -6.16 15.98
C ASP A 443 20.14 -5.03 16.52
N ILE A 444 20.22 -3.96 15.75
CA ILE A 444 20.97 -2.75 16.09
C ILE A 444 20.37 -2.00 17.29
N ASP A 445 19.09 -2.21 17.61
CA ASP A 445 18.41 -1.51 18.70
C ASP A 445 18.88 -2.03 20.07
N LEU A 446 19.56 -3.19 20.13
CA LEU A 446 20.33 -3.64 21.29
C LEU A 446 21.50 -2.69 21.66
N ALA A 447 21.94 -1.81 20.75
CA ALA A 447 23.03 -0.86 21.01
C ALA A 447 22.56 0.47 21.64
N TYR A 448 21.25 0.71 21.76
CA TYR A 448 20.71 1.90 22.41
C TYR A 448 21.15 1.97 23.88
N PRO A 449 21.68 3.11 24.37
CA PRO A 449 21.96 3.27 25.79
C PRO A 449 20.65 3.31 26.59
N ALA A 450 20.68 2.82 27.83
CA ALA A 450 19.50 2.76 28.71
C ALA A 450 18.80 4.12 28.95
N ALA A 451 19.50 5.25 28.73
CA ALA A 451 18.95 6.61 28.78
C ALA A 451 18.04 6.97 27.58
N CYS A 452 18.07 6.19 26.50
CA CYS A 452 17.16 6.33 25.36
C CYS A 452 15.82 5.59 25.56
N LEU A 453 15.78 4.59 26.45
CA LEU A 453 14.71 3.61 26.57
C LEU A 453 13.97 3.75 27.90
N GLU A 454 12.64 3.68 27.86
CA GLU A 454 11.82 3.48 29.05
C GLU A 454 12.10 2.10 29.68
N GLU A 455 11.84 1.90 30.98
CA GLU A 455 12.23 0.67 31.68
C GLU A 455 11.68 -0.61 31.03
N SER A 456 10.44 -0.57 30.53
CA SER A 456 9.79 -1.67 29.83
C SER A 456 10.30 -1.95 28.42
N GLU A 457 11.10 -1.04 27.85
CA GLU A 457 11.71 -1.17 26.52
C GLU A 457 13.15 -1.71 26.59
N ARG A 458 13.72 -1.80 27.80
CA ARG A 458 15.08 -2.29 28.01
C ARG A 458 15.15 -3.80 27.84
N ARG A 459 16.22 -4.24 27.20
CA ARG A 459 16.55 -5.64 26.94
C ARG A 459 17.92 -5.94 27.53
N ASP A 460 18.15 -7.19 27.89
CA ASP A 460 19.46 -7.62 28.39
C ASP A 460 20.55 -7.34 27.34
N PRO A 461 21.71 -6.81 27.73
CA PRO A 461 22.78 -6.53 26.79
C PRO A 461 23.31 -7.85 26.20
N PRO A 462 23.55 -7.92 24.87
CA PRO A 462 24.10 -9.11 24.25
C PRO A 462 25.50 -9.42 24.80
N GLN A 463 25.86 -10.71 24.82
CA GLN A 463 27.24 -11.10 25.08
C GLN A 463 28.12 -10.68 23.90
N LEU A 464 29.22 -9.99 24.18
CA LEU A 464 30.14 -9.44 23.16
C LEU A 464 31.56 -9.95 23.40
N SER A 465 32.35 -10.02 22.31
CA SER A 465 33.80 -10.22 22.36
C SER A 465 34.46 -9.14 23.23
N ALA A 466 35.43 -9.51 24.07
CA ALA A 466 36.19 -8.54 24.86
C ALA A 466 37.05 -7.62 23.97
N THR A 467 37.46 -8.11 22.80
CA THR A 467 38.29 -7.38 21.82
C THR A 467 37.40 -6.55 20.89
N ASP A 468 36.42 -7.19 20.24
CA ASP A 468 35.65 -6.60 19.14
C ASP A 468 34.35 -5.94 19.62
N GLY A 469 33.85 -6.33 20.80
CA GLY A 469 32.63 -5.80 21.38
C GLY A 469 32.60 -4.27 21.54
N PRO A 470 33.67 -3.63 22.06
CA PRO A 470 33.77 -2.17 22.12
C PRO A 470 33.68 -1.51 20.74
N LEU A 471 34.33 -2.09 19.72
CA LEU A 471 34.32 -1.59 18.33
C LEU A 471 32.91 -1.72 17.73
N ALA A 472 32.33 -2.92 17.80
CA ALA A 472 30.97 -3.22 17.34
C ALA A 472 29.92 -2.29 17.97
N LEU A 473 30.02 -2.06 19.29
CA LEU A 473 29.10 -1.21 20.04
C LEU A 473 29.27 0.28 19.67
N LYS A 474 30.51 0.77 19.50
CA LYS A 474 30.79 2.14 19.04
C LYS A 474 30.18 2.38 17.65
N TYR A 475 30.36 1.43 16.73
CA TYR A 475 29.84 1.50 15.37
C TYR A 475 28.30 1.38 15.32
N ALA A 476 27.70 0.43 16.04
CA ALA A 476 26.25 0.29 16.14
C ALA A 476 25.59 1.58 16.68
N ARG A 477 26.18 2.19 17.72
CA ARG A 477 25.73 3.48 18.26
C ARG A 477 25.89 4.62 17.26
N ALA A 478 26.97 4.64 16.47
CA ALA A 478 27.16 5.61 15.40
C ALA A 478 26.10 5.47 14.28
N LYS A 479 25.71 4.24 13.91
CA LYS A 479 24.58 3.99 13.00
C LYS A 479 23.24 4.43 13.59
N LEU A 480 22.97 4.14 14.87
CA LEU A 480 21.79 4.68 15.57
C LEU A 480 21.81 6.22 15.62
N TYR A 481 22.99 6.82 15.78
CA TYR A 481 23.14 8.28 15.77
C TYR A 481 22.79 8.86 14.39
N LEU A 482 23.36 8.31 13.31
CA LEU A 482 23.01 8.65 11.92
C LEU A 482 21.50 8.54 11.67
N ARG A 483 20.90 7.38 12.00
CA ARG A 483 19.44 7.15 11.93
C ARG A 483 18.65 8.27 12.60
N ASN A 484 18.97 8.62 13.84
CA ASN A 484 18.18 9.57 14.61
C ASN A 484 18.40 11.03 14.19
N VAL A 485 19.60 11.41 13.75
CA VAL A 485 19.86 12.75 13.18
C VAL A 485 19.17 12.91 11.82
N LEU A 486 19.18 11.89 10.96
CA LEU A 486 18.40 11.84 9.71
C LEU A 486 16.89 11.96 9.99
N LYS A 487 16.35 11.18 10.95
CA LYS A 487 14.94 11.27 11.36
C LYS A 487 14.58 12.68 11.83
N LYS A 488 15.45 13.37 12.58
CA LYS A 488 15.23 14.75 13.03
C LYS A 488 15.22 15.73 11.83
N ARG A 489 16.23 15.68 10.95
CA ARG A 489 16.28 16.48 9.71
C ARG A 489 15.00 16.32 8.91
N ASP A 490 14.54 15.09 8.70
CA ASP A 490 13.36 14.81 7.90
C ASP A 490 12.06 15.37 8.52
N ARG A 491 11.94 15.41 9.86
CA ARG A 491 10.85 16.15 10.52
C ARG A 491 10.97 17.65 10.28
N GLU A 492 12.17 18.22 10.35
CA GLU A 492 12.42 19.64 10.10
C GLU A 492 12.11 20.02 8.63
N GLN A 493 12.47 19.17 7.66
CA GLN A 493 12.12 19.33 6.24
C GLN A 493 10.61 19.24 5.98
N ALA A 494 9.91 18.27 6.58
CA ALA A 494 8.46 18.16 6.49
C ALA A 494 7.73 19.37 7.12
N ALA A 495 8.26 19.90 8.23
CA ALA A 495 7.76 21.13 8.84
C ALA A 495 8.05 22.37 7.96
N ALA A 496 9.17 22.41 7.23
CA ALA A 496 9.47 23.47 6.27
C ALA A 496 8.48 23.45 5.09
N MET A 497 8.20 22.28 4.49
CA MET A 497 7.18 22.11 3.45
C MET A 497 5.80 22.63 3.91
N ALA A 498 5.39 22.27 5.14
CA ALA A 498 4.08 22.69 5.68
C ALA A 498 3.96 24.19 5.97
N ASN A 499 5.08 24.90 6.08
CA ASN A 499 5.11 26.35 6.22
C ASN A 499 5.22 27.08 4.87
N SER A 500 5.37 26.36 3.75
CA SER A 500 5.32 26.95 2.41
C SER A 500 3.91 27.43 2.05
N SER A 501 3.81 28.27 1.02
CA SER A 501 2.51 28.72 0.48
C SER A 501 1.77 27.62 -0.30
N LEU A 502 2.46 26.54 -0.67
CA LEU A 502 1.93 25.49 -1.54
C LEU A 502 0.86 24.65 -0.85
N ILE A 503 1.05 24.26 0.42
CA ILE A 503 0.04 23.46 1.15
C ILE A 503 -1.26 24.25 1.37
N PRO A 504 -1.27 25.50 1.87
CA PRO A 504 -2.48 26.31 1.96
C PRO A 504 -3.17 26.54 0.62
N ALA A 505 -2.42 26.76 -0.46
CA ALA A 505 -2.98 26.90 -1.81
C ALA A 505 -3.62 25.59 -2.32
N THR A 506 -2.98 24.45 -2.06
CA THR A 506 -3.49 23.12 -2.41
C THR A 506 -4.79 22.82 -1.67
N ILE A 507 -4.85 23.06 -0.36
CA ILE A 507 -6.08 22.89 0.45
C ILE A 507 -7.20 23.81 -0.07
N LYS A 508 -6.87 25.07 -0.39
CA LYS A 508 -7.83 26.04 -0.94
C LYS A 508 -8.40 25.58 -2.28
N ASP A 509 -7.57 25.14 -3.20
CA ASP A 509 -8.02 24.73 -4.54
C ASP A 509 -8.74 23.36 -4.49
N THR A 510 -8.32 22.45 -3.62
CA THR A 510 -9.04 21.19 -3.34
C THR A 510 -10.49 21.45 -2.91
N LEU A 511 -10.71 22.38 -1.96
CA LEU A 511 -12.05 22.66 -1.44
C LEU A 511 -12.89 23.58 -2.35
N ASN A 512 -12.30 24.54 -3.05
CA ASN A 512 -13.05 25.50 -3.88
C ASN A 512 -13.17 25.13 -5.36
N ALA A 513 -12.14 24.53 -5.96
CA ALA A 513 -12.11 24.26 -7.39
C ALA A 513 -12.49 22.82 -7.72
N VAL A 514 -12.07 21.85 -6.89
CA VAL A 514 -12.29 20.41 -7.13
C VAL A 514 -13.59 19.93 -6.47
N PHE A 515 -13.66 19.96 -5.14
CA PHE A 515 -14.76 19.33 -4.41
C PHE A 515 -15.93 20.27 -4.07
N TYR A 516 -15.93 21.52 -4.54
CA TYR A 516 -17.00 22.48 -4.23
C TYR A 516 -18.39 21.95 -4.59
N GLN A 517 -18.57 21.42 -5.81
CA GLN A 517 -19.88 20.92 -6.26
C GLN A 517 -20.31 19.66 -5.50
N ALA A 518 -19.37 18.75 -5.21
CA ALA A 518 -19.62 17.56 -4.41
C ALA A 518 -20.07 17.95 -2.98
N ILE A 519 -19.30 18.80 -2.28
CA ILE A 519 -19.61 19.30 -0.94
C ILE A 519 -20.94 20.06 -0.94
N ALA A 520 -21.18 20.92 -1.92
CA ALA A 520 -22.43 21.69 -2.05
C ALA A 520 -23.66 20.83 -2.34
N THR A 521 -23.47 19.65 -2.94
CA THR A 521 -24.54 18.68 -3.20
C THR A 521 -24.78 17.84 -1.95
N ILE A 522 -23.73 17.27 -1.35
CA ILE A 522 -23.82 16.49 -0.10
C ILE A 522 -24.47 17.32 1.03
N ALA A 523 -24.08 18.60 1.19
CA ALA A 523 -24.64 19.49 2.21
C ALA A 523 -26.15 19.78 2.08
N LYS A 524 -26.78 19.45 0.93
CA LYS A 524 -28.24 19.57 0.73
C LYS A 524 -28.99 18.28 1.05
N HIS A 525 -28.30 17.14 1.08
CA HIS A 525 -28.90 15.80 1.23
C HIS A 525 -28.55 15.15 2.57
N ALA A 526 -27.35 15.40 3.10
CA ALA A 526 -26.86 14.83 4.35
C ALA A 526 -26.77 15.85 5.49
N ASN A 527 -27.06 15.40 6.71
CA ASN A 527 -26.98 16.23 7.91
C ASN A 527 -25.52 16.32 8.40
N LEU A 528 -24.69 17.04 7.64
CA LEU A 528 -23.24 17.15 7.87
C LEU A 528 -22.87 17.58 9.29
N ALA A 529 -23.67 18.44 9.92
CA ALA A 529 -23.48 18.85 11.31
C ALA A 529 -23.62 17.66 12.30
N SER A 530 -24.58 16.77 12.07
CA SER A 530 -24.75 15.56 12.88
C SER A 530 -23.69 14.51 12.53
N ARG A 531 -23.36 14.34 11.24
CA ARG A 531 -22.28 13.42 10.81
C ARG A 531 -20.89 13.80 11.34
N LEU A 532 -20.61 15.10 11.52
CA LEU A 532 -19.39 15.55 12.20
C LEU A 532 -19.44 15.29 13.71
N ALA A 533 -20.61 15.38 14.35
CA ALA A 533 -20.78 15.01 15.75
C ALA A 533 -20.63 13.49 15.97
N ASP A 534 -21.17 12.66 15.07
CA ASP A 534 -20.93 11.21 15.01
C ASP A 534 -19.42 10.90 14.92
N LEU A 535 -18.71 11.55 14.00
CA LEU A 535 -17.25 11.41 13.87
C LEU A 535 -16.50 11.89 15.14
N GLN A 536 -16.99 12.92 15.82
CA GLN A 536 -16.42 13.36 17.10
C GLN A 536 -16.60 12.30 18.19
N ALA A 537 -17.80 11.71 18.29
CA ALA A 537 -18.10 10.65 19.25
C ALA A 537 -17.27 9.39 18.99
N PHE A 538 -17.14 8.97 17.74
CA PHE A 538 -16.27 7.88 17.33
C PHE A 538 -14.80 8.13 17.73
N ASN A 539 -14.25 9.30 17.45
CA ASN A 539 -12.86 9.62 17.81
C ASN A 539 -12.63 9.66 19.33
N ASN A 540 -13.59 10.19 20.09
CA ASN A 540 -13.56 10.14 21.56
C ASN A 540 -13.50 8.70 22.07
N ASP A 541 -14.37 7.83 21.56
CA ASP A 541 -14.41 6.42 21.97
C ASP A 541 -13.16 5.66 21.53
N ALA A 542 -12.65 5.88 20.32
CA ALA A 542 -11.40 5.27 19.83
C ALA A 542 -10.18 5.64 20.69
N ILE A 543 -10.09 6.92 21.11
CA ILE A 543 -9.04 7.39 22.03
C ILE A 543 -9.21 6.75 23.41
N ASN A 544 -10.44 6.64 23.91
CA ASN A 544 -10.73 5.96 25.18
C ASN A 544 -10.37 4.46 25.13
N VAL A 545 -10.70 3.76 24.04
CA VAL A 545 -10.35 2.34 23.84
C VAL A 545 -8.83 2.16 23.89
N ARG A 546 -8.06 2.91 23.11
CA ARG A 546 -6.58 2.81 23.13
C ARG A 546 -5.99 3.08 24.52
N MET A 547 -6.51 4.07 25.25
CA MET A 547 -5.97 4.49 26.55
C MET A 547 -6.45 3.71 27.78
N LYS A 548 -7.64 3.08 27.73
CA LYS A 548 -8.32 2.53 28.94
C LYS A 548 -8.73 1.07 28.83
N SER A 549 -8.68 0.47 27.63
CA SER A 549 -8.99 -0.95 27.43
C SER A 549 -7.75 -1.83 27.43
N LYS A 550 -7.94 -3.14 27.28
CA LYS A 550 -6.85 -4.11 27.08
C LYS A 550 -6.32 -4.11 25.63
N ASN A 551 -6.88 -3.31 24.72
CA ASN A 551 -6.54 -3.28 23.29
C ASN A 551 -6.69 -4.65 22.58
N THR A 552 -7.59 -5.50 23.08
CA THR A 552 -7.94 -6.79 22.46
C THR A 552 -8.78 -6.60 21.19
N PRO A 553 -8.82 -7.57 20.26
CA PRO A 553 -9.71 -7.51 19.10
C PRO A 553 -11.18 -7.21 19.48
N ALA A 554 -11.67 -7.82 20.57
CA ALA A 554 -13.02 -7.58 21.09
C ALA A 554 -13.29 -6.11 21.46
N ASP A 555 -12.33 -5.42 22.10
CA ASP A 555 -12.45 -3.99 22.44
C ASP A 555 -12.68 -3.12 21.18
N TRP A 556 -11.97 -3.44 20.09
CA TRP A 556 -12.07 -2.72 18.81
C TRP A 556 -13.29 -3.13 17.97
N ILE A 557 -13.73 -4.39 18.05
CA ILE A 557 -14.99 -4.85 17.44
C ILE A 557 -16.18 -4.16 18.11
N ALA A 558 -16.17 -4.03 19.45
CA ALA A 558 -17.20 -3.32 20.20
C ALA A 558 -17.25 -1.81 19.86
N LEU A 559 -16.10 -1.17 19.61
CA LEU A 559 -16.03 0.19 19.08
C LEU A 559 -16.69 0.28 17.69
N ALA A 560 -16.30 -0.60 16.77
CA ALA A 560 -16.85 -0.59 15.41
C ALA A 560 -18.36 -0.85 15.40
N ALA A 561 -18.86 -1.83 16.16
CA ALA A 561 -20.28 -2.14 16.30
C ALA A 561 -21.12 -0.97 16.85
N ARG A 562 -20.53 -0.11 17.69
CA ARG A 562 -21.20 1.05 18.27
C ARG A 562 -21.41 2.19 17.26
N HIS A 563 -20.48 2.34 16.31
CA HIS A 563 -20.41 3.49 15.39
C HIS A 563 -20.75 3.17 13.93
N GLU A 564 -20.85 1.88 13.54
CA GLU A 564 -21.14 1.46 12.16
C GLU A 564 -22.43 2.07 11.59
N GLN A 565 -23.48 2.17 12.40
CA GLN A 565 -24.77 2.70 11.97
C GLN A 565 -24.67 4.21 11.68
N SER A 566 -23.86 4.96 12.43
CA SER A 566 -23.63 6.39 12.14
C SER A 566 -22.83 6.60 10.86
N LEU A 567 -21.85 5.73 10.58
CA LEU A 567 -21.13 5.74 9.29
C LEU A 567 -22.07 5.37 8.13
N TYR A 568 -22.91 4.35 8.31
CA TYR A 568 -23.90 3.94 7.32
C TYR A 568 -24.95 5.03 7.06
N MET A 569 -25.41 5.77 8.09
CA MET A 569 -26.35 6.88 7.94
C MET A 569 -25.83 7.97 6.99
N LEU A 570 -24.52 8.22 6.93
CA LEU A 570 -23.95 9.16 5.95
C LEU A 570 -24.22 8.70 4.50
N PHE A 571 -24.03 7.41 4.21
CA PHE A 571 -24.28 6.87 2.87
C PHE A 571 -25.78 6.75 2.57
N HIS A 572 -26.61 6.39 3.55
CA HIS A 572 -28.07 6.42 3.44
C HIS A 572 -28.60 7.82 3.06
N GLU A 573 -28.17 8.87 3.78
CA GLU A 573 -28.57 10.26 3.46
C GLU A 573 -28.10 10.71 2.06
N MET A 574 -27.06 10.07 1.52
CA MET A 574 -26.56 10.33 0.16
C MET A 574 -27.15 9.39 -0.91
N SER A 575 -28.10 8.48 -0.60
CA SER A 575 -28.57 7.46 -1.56
C SER A 575 -29.07 8.08 -2.87
N SER A 576 -29.81 9.19 -2.80
CA SER A 576 -30.34 9.91 -3.97
C SER A 576 -29.30 10.60 -4.85
N ILE A 577 -28.04 10.70 -4.40
CA ILE A 577 -26.93 11.36 -5.09
C ILE A 577 -25.69 10.45 -5.25
N ILE A 578 -25.83 9.15 -4.97
CA ILE A 578 -24.69 8.21 -4.95
C ILE A 578 -24.18 7.84 -6.34
N GLU A 579 -24.92 8.17 -7.41
CA GLU A 579 -24.64 7.77 -8.81
C GLU A 579 -23.17 7.96 -9.23
N PRO A 580 -22.54 9.14 -9.07
CA PRO A 580 -21.17 9.34 -9.58
C PRO A 580 -20.16 8.45 -8.85
N PHE A 581 -20.38 8.22 -7.56
CA PHE A 581 -19.55 7.33 -6.74
C PHE A 581 -19.78 5.86 -7.11
N ALA A 582 -21.03 5.47 -7.38
CA ALA A 582 -21.36 4.12 -7.85
C ALA A 582 -20.75 3.82 -9.23
N ILE A 583 -20.79 4.78 -10.16
CA ILE A 583 -20.14 4.70 -11.48
C ILE A 583 -18.62 4.58 -11.32
N TRP A 584 -17.99 5.38 -10.45
CA TRP A 584 -16.55 5.29 -10.19
C TRP A 584 -16.15 3.92 -9.60
N CYS A 585 -16.93 3.39 -8.66
CA CYS A 585 -16.74 2.03 -8.15
C CYS A 585 -16.94 0.97 -9.25
N GLN A 586 -17.85 1.20 -10.20
CA GLN A 586 -18.09 0.30 -11.34
C GLN A 586 -16.86 0.21 -12.26
N TYR A 587 -16.14 1.32 -12.53
CA TYR A 587 -14.89 1.29 -13.31
C TYR A 587 -13.85 0.35 -12.69
N GLY A 588 -13.66 0.41 -11.37
CA GLY A 588 -12.74 -0.50 -10.67
C GLY A 588 -13.19 -1.98 -10.74
N VAL A 589 -14.49 -2.22 -10.69
CA VAL A 589 -15.10 -3.54 -10.89
C VAL A 589 -14.89 -4.05 -12.33
N ASP A 590 -15.02 -3.19 -13.34
CA ASP A 590 -14.86 -3.54 -14.75
C ASP A 590 -13.39 -3.79 -15.12
N TYR A 591 -12.45 -2.99 -14.58
CA TYR A 591 -11.02 -3.28 -14.62
C TYR A 591 -10.70 -4.70 -14.10
N MET A 592 -11.20 -5.04 -12.89
CA MET A 592 -10.99 -6.36 -12.27
C MET A 592 -11.68 -7.54 -12.97
N SER A 593 -12.71 -7.32 -13.78
CA SER A 593 -13.52 -8.39 -14.38
C SER A 593 -13.32 -8.57 -15.88
N LEU A 594 -12.75 -7.59 -16.56
CA LEU A 594 -12.50 -7.61 -18.01
C LEU A 594 -11.01 -7.61 -18.38
N SER A 595 -10.12 -7.27 -17.44
CA SER A 595 -8.68 -7.03 -17.70
C SER A 595 -8.44 -5.97 -18.79
N THR A 596 -9.40 -5.06 -18.98
CA THR A 596 -9.39 -4.01 -20.02
C THR A 596 -8.49 -2.83 -19.63
N THR A 597 -7.87 -2.20 -20.62
CA THR A 597 -7.18 -0.91 -20.45
C THR A 597 -8.09 0.30 -20.60
N ASP A 598 -9.39 0.11 -20.86
CA ASP A 598 -10.41 1.16 -20.90
C ASP A 598 -11.64 0.78 -20.04
N PRO A 599 -11.51 0.75 -18.69
CA PRO A 599 -12.60 0.38 -17.79
C PRO A 599 -13.73 1.42 -17.72
N LEU A 600 -13.55 2.61 -18.32
CA LEU A 600 -14.61 3.62 -18.44
C LEU A 600 -15.61 3.25 -19.55
N HIS A 601 -15.15 2.49 -20.55
CA HIS A 601 -15.96 2.03 -21.67
C HIS A 601 -15.86 0.50 -21.76
N PRO A 602 -16.46 -0.27 -20.83
CA PRO A 602 -16.34 -1.74 -20.78
C PRO A 602 -16.84 -2.49 -22.02
N ALA A 603 -17.57 -1.81 -22.92
CA ALA A 603 -18.00 -2.33 -24.22
C ALA A 603 -17.02 -2.02 -25.38
N ASN A 604 -15.84 -1.46 -25.09
CA ASN A 604 -14.80 -1.16 -26.08
C ASN A 604 -13.97 -2.41 -26.39
N ASP A 605 -14.46 -3.26 -27.30
CA ASP A 605 -13.77 -4.49 -27.71
C ASP A 605 -12.44 -4.24 -28.45
N ASP A 606 -12.21 -3.02 -28.96
CA ASP A 606 -10.94 -2.60 -29.57
C ASP A 606 -9.85 -2.29 -28.51
N ALA A 607 -10.23 -2.13 -27.23
CA ALA A 607 -9.27 -1.90 -26.15
C ALA A 607 -8.38 -3.14 -25.92
N LYS A 608 -7.06 -2.91 -25.86
CA LYS A 608 -6.13 -3.95 -25.44
C LYS A 608 -6.46 -4.43 -24.03
N ARG A 609 -6.06 -5.66 -23.74
CA ARG A 609 -6.22 -6.28 -22.42
C ARG A 609 -4.87 -6.52 -21.79
N ILE A 610 -4.76 -6.28 -20.49
CA ILE A 610 -3.55 -6.56 -19.72
C ILE A 610 -3.55 -8.05 -19.41
N GLU A 611 -2.84 -8.85 -20.20
CA GLU A 611 -2.90 -10.32 -20.14
C GLU A 611 -1.51 -10.95 -20.17
N VAL A 612 -1.29 -11.97 -19.35
CA VAL A 612 0.00 -12.66 -19.23
C VAL A 612 -0.18 -14.18 -19.34
N ASN A 613 0.57 -14.78 -20.27
CA ASN A 613 0.83 -16.22 -20.25
C ASN A 613 2.12 -16.44 -19.46
N VAL A 614 2.01 -16.97 -18.24
CA VAL A 614 3.16 -17.07 -17.33
C VAL A 614 4.14 -18.19 -17.70
N GLU A 615 3.67 -19.28 -18.31
CA GLU A 615 4.55 -20.30 -18.91
C GLU A 615 5.38 -19.72 -20.08
N ALA A 616 4.75 -18.91 -20.94
CA ALA A 616 5.45 -18.21 -22.01
C ALA A 616 6.42 -17.15 -21.47
N LEU A 617 6.01 -16.40 -20.44
CA LEU A 617 6.85 -15.41 -19.76
C LEU A 617 8.11 -16.05 -19.15
N LEU A 618 7.96 -17.19 -18.46
CA LEU A 618 9.08 -18.00 -17.95
C LEU A 618 10.00 -18.41 -19.11
N SER A 619 9.44 -18.97 -20.17
CA SER A 619 10.19 -19.48 -21.32
C SER A 619 10.96 -18.38 -22.09
N SER A 620 10.41 -17.17 -22.19
CA SER A 620 11.02 -16.03 -22.91
C SER A 620 11.84 -15.09 -22.02
N SER A 621 11.91 -15.34 -20.71
CA SER A 621 12.59 -14.47 -19.74
C SER A 621 14.12 -14.44 -19.84
N GLY A 622 14.73 -15.42 -20.50
CA GLY A 622 16.19 -15.64 -20.49
C GLY A 622 16.71 -16.36 -19.24
N LEU A 623 15.83 -16.75 -18.30
CA LEU A 623 16.21 -17.55 -17.13
C LEU A 623 16.64 -18.96 -17.51
N SER A 624 17.65 -19.47 -16.81
CA SER A 624 18.06 -20.88 -16.89
C SER A 624 16.96 -21.83 -16.39
N PRO A 625 16.96 -23.11 -16.79
CA PRO A 625 15.99 -24.10 -16.30
C PRO A 625 15.97 -24.26 -14.77
N ASP A 626 17.10 -24.03 -14.10
CA ASP A 626 17.18 -24.06 -12.63
C ASP A 626 16.55 -22.82 -11.99
N GLU A 627 16.78 -21.64 -12.53
CA GLU A 627 16.11 -20.42 -12.07
C GLU A 627 14.59 -20.49 -12.28
N GLN A 628 14.14 -21.02 -13.43
CA GLN A 628 12.71 -21.26 -13.68
C GLN A 628 12.12 -22.23 -12.64
N ARG A 629 12.85 -23.29 -12.25
CA ARG A 629 12.44 -24.20 -11.16
C ARG A 629 12.40 -23.50 -9.80
N GLU A 630 13.33 -22.60 -9.49
CA GLU A 630 13.28 -21.84 -8.24
C GLU A 630 12.14 -20.81 -8.20
N VAL A 631 11.75 -20.19 -9.32
CA VAL A 631 10.52 -19.37 -9.36
C VAL A 631 9.31 -20.19 -8.91
N ILE A 632 9.16 -21.42 -9.40
CA ILE A 632 8.04 -22.30 -9.01
C ILE A 632 8.09 -22.60 -7.51
N LYS A 633 9.26 -22.99 -6.98
CA LYS A 633 9.44 -23.25 -5.54
C LYS A 633 9.15 -22.03 -4.68
N GLU A 634 9.53 -20.83 -5.11
CA GLU A 634 9.21 -19.56 -4.43
C GLU A 634 7.70 -19.29 -4.41
N VAL A 635 7.02 -19.55 -5.52
CA VAL A 635 5.56 -19.42 -5.64
C VAL A 635 4.84 -20.44 -4.75
N ASP A 636 5.34 -21.68 -4.66
CA ASP A 636 4.78 -22.71 -3.76
C ASP A 636 5.02 -22.37 -2.27
N ARG A 637 6.18 -21.79 -1.92
CA ARG A 637 6.43 -21.22 -0.58
C ARG A 637 5.47 -20.08 -0.27
N LEU A 638 5.22 -19.16 -1.22
CA LEU A 638 4.23 -18.08 -1.07
C LEU A 638 2.80 -18.62 -0.91
N ALA A 639 2.43 -19.66 -1.66
CA ALA A 639 1.14 -20.33 -1.51
C ALA A 639 1.00 -20.96 -0.12
N THR A 640 2.03 -21.65 0.36
CA THR A 640 2.09 -22.25 1.71
C THR A 640 1.96 -21.20 2.81
N TYR A 641 2.76 -20.13 2.75
CA TYR A 641 2.65 -18.99 3.67
C TYR A 641 1.25 -18.36 3.67
N THR A 642 0.65 -18.21 2.47
CA THR A 642 -0.71 -17.69 2.32
C THR A 642 -1.79 -18.64 2.85
N LEU A 643 -1.58 -19.97 2.77
CA LEU A 643 -2.48 -20.97 3.36
C LEU A 643 -2.47 -20.85 4.88
N PHE A 644 -1.30 -20.86 5.53
CA PHE A 644 -1.22 -20.80 6.99
C PHE A 644 -1.58 -19.41 7.55
N SER A 645 -1.43 -18.34 6.77
CA SER A 645 -2.04 -17.03 7.09
C SER A 645 -3.58 -17.11 7.14
N LYS A 646 -4.22 -17.94 6.30
CA LYS A 646 -5.68 -18.16 6.35
C LYS A 646 -6.08 -19.09 7.49
N VAL A 647 -5.24 -20.06 7.85
CA VAL A 647 -5.44 -20.91 9.05
C VAL A 647 -5.38 -20.05 10.30
N ARG A 648 -4.38 -19.17 10.46
CA ARG A 648 -4.33 -18.18 11.55
C ARG A 648 -5.63 -17.38 11.65
N ALA A 649 -6.07 -16.78 10.53
CA ALA A 649 -7.31 -15.99 10.50
C ALA A 649 -8.58 -16.81 10.85
N GLU A 650 -8.60 -18.12 10.57
CA GLU A 650 -9.66 -19.03 11.02
C GLU A 650 -9.65 -19.21 12.54
N LEU A 651 -8.49 -19.51 13.12
CA LEU A 651 -8.31 -19.69 14.57
C LEU A 651 -8.67 -18.41 15.33
N GLU A 652 -8.20 -17.27 14.84
CA GLU A 652 -8.47 -15.93 15.40
C GLU A 652 -9.96 -15.59 15.33
N SER A 653 -10.61 -15.84 14.19
CA SER A 653 -12.05 -15.60 14.05
C SER A 653 -12.88 -16.45 15.02
N ARG A 654 -12.52 -17.73 15.22
CA ARG A 654 -13.21 -18.61 16.18
C ARG A 654 -12.98 -18.16 17.62
N ARG A 655 -11.73 -17.84 17.99
CA ARG A 655 -11.38 -17.24 19.29
C ARG A 655 -12.22 -15.99 19.55
N ASP A 656 -12.33 -15.10 18.58
CA ASP A 656 -12.99 -13.80 18.76
C ASP A 656 -14.51 -13.95 18.93
N TYR A 657 -15.16 -14.84 18.17
CA TYR A 657 -16.60 -15.13 18.37
C TYR A 657 -16.88 -15.73 19.75
N LEU A 658 -16.04 -16.65 20.22
CA LEU A 658 -16.17 -17.26 21.55
C LEU A 658 -15.86 -16.28 22.69
N SER A 659 -14.84 -15.44 22.51
CA SER A 659 -14.40 -14.46 23.52
C SER A 659 -15.35 -13.26 23.66
N ALA A 660 -16.25 -13.06 22.69
CA ALA A 660 -17.25 -12.01 22.71
C ALA A 660 -18.56 -12.41 23.44
N LEU A 661 -18.69 -13.65 23.89
CA LEU A 661 -19.85 -14.14 24.65
C LEU A 661 -19.73 -13.82 26.15
N PRO A 662 -20.83 -13.48 26.85
CA PRO A 662 -22.21 -13.39 26.35
C PRO A 662 -22.56 -12.02 25.71
N ASP A 663 -21.66 -11.04 25.74
CA ASP A 663 -21.93 -9.63 25.42
C ASP A 663 -22.32 -9.37 23.95
N ALA A 664 -21.91 -10.24 23.01
CA ALA A 664 -22.26 -10.15 21.60
C ALA A 664 -22.55 -11.54 20.98
N VAL A 665 -23.79 -12.03 21.15
CA VAL A 665 -24.26 -13.30 20.58
C VAL A 665 -24.46 -13.19 19.04
N PRO A 666 -23.79 -14.03 18.22
CA PRO A 666 -24.01 -14.08 16.76
C PRO A 666 -25.35 -14.70 16.34
N ALA A 667 -25.81 -14.41 15.12
CA ALA A 667 -27.12 -14.84 14.63
C ALA A 667 -27.20 -16.31 14.15
N SER A 668 -26.16 -17.11 14.35
CA SER A 668 -25.92 -18.38 13.65
C SER A 668 -25.93 -19.63 14.53
N GLY A 669 -26.31 -19.52 15.79
CA GLY A 669 -26.45 -20.66 16.71
C GLY A 669 -25.32 -20.81 17.73
N LEU A 670 -24.35 -19.90 17.78
CA LEU A 670 -23.63 -19.64 19.02
C LEU A 670 -24.61 -19.03 20.03
N SER A 671 -24.55 -19.50 21.27
CA SER A 671 -25.47 -19.15 22.35
C SER A 671 -24.73 -18.55 23.55
N LYS A 672 -25.48 -18.02 24.52
CA LYS A 672 -24.94 -17.62 25.83
C LYS A 672 -24.34 -18.78 26.63
N ASP A 673 -24.61 -20.03 26.23
CA ASP A 673 -24.16 -21.24 26.91
C ASP A 673 -22.84 -21.77 26.30
N ASP A 674 -22.39 -21.19 25.17
CA ASP A 674 -21.09 -21.44 24.51
C ASP A 674 -19.93 -20.57 25.07
N VAL A 675 -20.11 -19.96 26.26
CA VAL A 675 -19.07 -19.14 26.89
C VAL A 675 -17.84 -20.01 27.23
N PRO A 676 -16.61 -19.62 26.83
CA PRO A 676 -15.41 -20.39 27.11
C PRO A 676 -15.19 -20.64 28.61
N THR A 677 -15.09 -21.93 28.92
CA THR A 677 -14.65 -22.49 30.21
C THR A 677 -13.29 -21.91 30.63
N GLU A 678 -12.95 -22.04 31.92
CA GLU A 678 -11.64 -21.62 32.42
C GLU A 678 -10.48 -22.42 31.79
N SER A 679 -10.72 -23.66 31.37
CA SER A 679 -9.80 -24.51 30.62
C SER A 679 -9.64 -24.11 29.16
N MET A 680 -10.73 -23.79 28.46
CA MET A 680 -10.70 -23.42 27.04
C MET A 680 -10.08 -22.05 26.81
N ARG A 681 -10.39 -21.09 27.69
CA ARG A 681 -10.03 -19.67 27.55
C ARG A 681 -8.53 -19.40 27.30
N PRO A 682 -7.57 -19.92 28.09
CA PRO A 682 -6.14 -19.71 27.80
C PRO A 682 -5.70 -20.42 26.50
N ARG A 683 -6.33 -21.55 26.15
CA ARG A 683 -6.00 -22.31 24.92
C ARG A 683 -6.41 -21.57 23.65
N ILE A 684 -7.63 -21.01 23.59
CA ILE A 684 -8.08 -20.22 22.42
C ILE A 684 -7.36 -18.87 22.31
N GLN A 685 -6.87 -18.31 23.42
CA GLN A 685 -6.05 -17.11 23.40
C GLN A 685 -4.66 -17.36 22.79
N ASN A 686 -4.07 -18.54 23.03
CA ASN A 686 -2.78 -18.95 22.46
C ASN A 686 -2.93 -19.52 21.03
N VAL A 687 -3.25 -18.64 20.09
CA VAL A 687 -3.36 -18.97 18.65
C VAL A 687 -2.04 -19.52 18.10
N ASP A 688 -0.90 -19.05 18.60
CA ASP A 688 0.43 -19.51 18.21
C ASP A 688 0.63 -21.02 18.45
N ALA A 689 0.29 -21.51 19.64
CA ALA A 689 0.38 -22.94 19.96
C ALA A 689 -0.59 -23.79 19.11
N LEU A 690 -1.82 -23.30 18.87
CA LEU A 690 -2.78 -23.98 17.98
C LEU A 690 -2.22 -24.07 16.56
N LEU A 691 -1.71 -22.97 16.00
CA LEU A 691 -1.15 -22.92 14.66
C LEU A 691 0.13 -23.76 14.52
N PHE A 692 0.99 -23.78 15.54
CA PHE A 692 2.19 -24.61 15.60
C PHE A 692 1.83 -26.09 15.47
N SER A 693 0.82 -26.55 16.21
CA SER A 693 0.36 -27.95 16.14
C SER A 693 -0.13 -28.33 14.73
N LEU A 694 -0.83 -27.41 14.05
CA LEU A 694 -1.31 -27.61 12.68
C LEU A 694 -0.17 -27.64 11.67
N LEU A 695 0.81 -26.74 11.76
CA LEU A 695 2.03 -26.71 10.94
C LEU A 695 2.79 -28.05 11.06
N GLN A 696 3.05 -28.49 12.29
CA GLN A 696 3.70 -29.78 12.57
C GLN A 696 2.90 -30.96 11.97
N SER A 697 1.57 -30.94 12.07
CA SER A 697 0.70 -31.99 11.53
C SER A 697 0.68 -32.08 10.00
N GLU A 698 1.08 -31.00 9.30
CA GLU A 698 1.25 -30.96 7.83
C GLU A 698 2.73 -31.07 7.41
N GLY A 699 3.65 -31.33 8.35
CA GLY A 699 5.08 -31.48 8.06
C GLY A 699 5.78 -30.18 7.65
N ILE A 700 5.21 -29.02 8.01
CA ILE A 700 5.74 -27.70 7.66
C ILE A 700 6.48 -27.14 8.88
N SER A 701 7.79 -26.92 8.72
CA SER A 701 8.58 -26.21 9.73
C SER A 701 8.05 -24.79 9.92
N PRO A 702 7.89 -24.29 11.17
CA PRO A 702 7.57 -22.89 11.40
C PRO A 702 8.73 -21.99 10.95
N GLU A 703 8.44 -20.69 10.80
CA GLU A 703 9.48 -19.67 10.66
C GLU A 703 10.45 -19.72 11.86
N ASP A 704 11.75 -19.72 11.58
CA ASP A 704 12.83 -19.81 12.58
C ASP A 704 13.66 -18.52 12.67
N GLY A 705 13.26 -17.50 11.92
CA GLY A 705 13.82 -16.15 11.95
C GLY A 705 15.17 -16.00 11.27
N LEU A 706 15.72 -17.05 10.65
CA LEU A 706 17.04 -16.99 10.00
C LEU A 706 16.93 -16.38 8.59
N CYS A 707 17.56 -15.22 8.39
CA CYS A 707 17.53 -14.46 7.14
C CYS A 707 18.37 -15.13 6.05
N ARG A 708 17.87 -16.21 5.44
CA ARG A 708 18.62 -17.02 4.46
C ARG A 708 18.84 -16.36 3.10
N SER A 709 17.92 -15.48 2.69
CA SER A 709 17.89 -14.87 1.35
C SER A 709 18.49 -13.46 1.35
N PRO A 710 19.25 -13.05 0.32
CA PRO A 710 19.71 -11.66 0.18
C PRO A 710 18.57 -10.66 -0.09
N ALA A 711 17.34 -11.12 -0.34
CA ALA A 711 16.20 -10.24 -0.61
C ALA A 711 15.50 -9.70 0.63
N ARG A 712 15.63 -10.33 1.81
CA ARG A 712 14.90 -9.99 3.05
C ARG A 712 15.80 -10.16 4.28
N GLY A 713 15.82 -9.16 5.14
CA GLY A 713 16.57 -9.16 6.40
C GLY A 713 15.67 -9.30 7.62
N THR A 714 16.14 -8.79 8.77
CA THR A 714 15.39 -8.85 10.03
C THR A 714 14.15 -7.96 10.04
N GLU A 715 13.96 -7.08 9.05
CA GLU A 715 12.69 -6.35 8.87
C GLU A 715 11.50 -7.27 8.53
N ALA A 716 11.78 -8.52 8.11
CA ALA A 716 10.78 -9.56 7.93
C ALA A 716 9.97 -9.86 9.20
N GLN A 717 10.54 -9.64 10.39
CA GLN A 717 9.83 -9.75 11.67
C GLN A 717 8.61 -8.81 11.75
N ALA A 718 8.77 -7.55 11.33
CA ALA A 718 7.72 -6.53 11.38
C ALA A 718 6.80 -6.56 10.15
N TYR A 719 7.33 -6.98 9.00
CA TYR A 719 6.63 -6.95 7.71
C TYR A 719 6.71 -8.30 6.97
N PRO A 720 6.25 -9.42 7.57
CA PRO A 720 6.41 -10.76 6.97
C PRO A 720 5.63 -10.89 5.65
N TRP A 721 4.53 -10.16 5.52
CA TRP A 721 3.69 -10.06 4.32
C TRP A 721 4.28 -9.21 3.18
N ALA A 722 5.35 -8.45 3.40
CA ALA A 722 5.93 -7.52 2.43
C ALA A 722 6.92 -8.19 1.44
N TYR A 723 6.64 -9.42 1.01
CA TYR A 723 7.50 -10.21 0.10
C TYR A 723 7.75 -9.57 -1.28
N TYR A 724 7.05 -8.48 -1.59
CA TYR A 724 7.13 -7.73 -2.85
C TYR A 724 7.96 -6.44 -2.73
N ASP A 725 8.31 -5.97 -1.52
CA ASP A 725 9.18 -4.82 -1.28
C ASP A 725 10.53 -4.98 -2.02
N ALA A 726 11.22 -3.91 -2.40
CA ALA A 726 12.51 -4.05 -3.09
C ALA A 726 13.55 -4.76 -2.18
N PRO A 727 14.46 -5.58 -2.75
CA PRO A 727 15.47 -6.33 -1.99
C PRO A 727 16.28 -5.47 -1.01
N ASP A 728 16.71 -6.10 0.08
CA ASP A 728 17.55 -5.51 1.14
C ASP A 728 17.14 -4.09 1.55
N PRO A 729 15.88 -3.88 2.00
CA PRO A 729 15.32 -2.55 2.25
C PRO A 729 16.03 -1.74 3.32
N THR A 730 16.93 -2.35 4.10
CA THR A 730 17.66 -1.73 5.22
C THR A 730 19.18 -1.79 5.07
N GLY A 731 19.73 -2.37 3.99
CA GLY A 731 21.17 -2.47 3.74
C GLY A 731 21.89 -3.51 4.62
N GLN A 732 21.16 -4.51 5.12
CA GLN A 732 21.70 -5.57 5.99
C GLN A 732 22.29 -6.74 5.20
N GLN A 733 21.84 -6.97 3.97
CA GLN A 733 22.22 -8.15 3.18
C GLN A 733 23.44 -7.92 2.29
N PHE A 734 23.69 -6.71 1.77
CA PHE A 734 24.94 -6.48 1.02
C PHE A 734 26.18 -6.51 1.94
N THR A 735 26.06 -6.05 3.20
CA THR A 735 27.13 -6.20 4.21
C THR A 735 27.34 -7.66 4.62
N ARG A 736 26.29 -8.50 4.54
CA ARG A 736 26.41 -9.95 4.73
C ARG A 736 27.21 -10.64 3.62
N GLU A 737 27.37 -10.11 2.42
CA GLU A 737 28.29 -10.72 1.45
C GLU A 737 29.76 -10.70 1.94
N ARG A 738 30.10 -9.90 2.97
CA ARG A 738 31.34 -10.03 3.73
C ARG A 738 31.27 -11.13 4.81
N LEU A 739 30.13 -11.33 5.49
CA LEU A 739 29.90 -12.47 6.40
C LEU A 739 30.02 -13.82 5.70
N ASP A 740 29.34 -13.97 4.56
CA ASP A 740 29.28 -15.23 3.83
C ASP A 740 30.70 -15.60 3.31
N ARG A 741 31.51 -14.60 2.92
CA ARG A 741 32.96 -14.75 2.62
C ARG A 741 33.80 -15.11 3.85
N ALA A 742 33.42 -14.65 5.05
CA ALA A 742 34.07 -14.98 6.31
C ALA A 742 33.58 -16.30 6.96
N GLY A 743 32.59 -16.98 6.36
CA GLY A 743 32.02 -18.21 6.89
C GLY A 743 31.17 -18.03 8.15
N LEU A 744 30.62 -16.83 8.37
CA LEU A 744 29.83 -16.48 9.54
C LEU A 744 28.32 -16.75 9.34
N ASN A 745 27.58 -16.88 10.44
CA ASN A 745 26.13 -17.13 10.39
C ASN A 745 25.37 -15.92 9.85
N PRO A 746 24.30 -16.12 9.05
CA PRO A 746 23.46 -15.02 8.58
C PRO A 746 22.64 -14.40 9.72
N PRO A 747 22.15 -13.15 9.56
CA PRO A 747 21.32 -12.47 10.56
C PRO A 747 20.07 -13.27 10.96
N ARG A 748 19.57 -13.05 12.18
CA ARG A 748 18.34 -13.66 12.68
C ARG A 748 17.47 -12.68 13.46
N PHE A 749 16.15 -12.83 13.37
CA PHE A 749 15.19 -12.19 14.26
C PHE A 749 14.43 -13.23 15.10
N GLU A 750 13.72 -12.79 16.13
CA GLU A 750 12.81 -13.65 16.90
C GLU A 750 11.37 -13.50 16.35
N PRO A 751 10.73 -14.55 15.80
CA PRO A 751 9.37 -14.43 15.28
C PRO A 751 8.38 -14.05 16.40
N HIS A 752 7.71 -12.90 16.27
CA HIS A 752 6.69 -12.46 17.24
C HIS A 752 5.41 -13.32 17.21
N GLU A 753 5.17 -13.99 16.09
CA GLU A 753 3.99 -14.81 15.83
C GLU A 753 4.43 -16.09 15.10
N THR A 754 3.80 -17.22 15.44
CA THR A 754 3.95 -18.46 14.69
C THR A 754 3.41 -18.26 13.27
N SER A 755 4.19 -18.71 12.28
CA SER A 755 3.83 -18.72 10.85
C SER A 755 4.59 -19.82 10.12
N ALA A 756 4.17 -20.13 8.88
CA ALA A 756 5.02 -20.83 7.93
C ALA A 756 6.15 -19.89 7.44
N PRO A 757 7.24 -20.40 6.82
CA PRO A 757 8.40 -19.59 6.46
C PRO A 757 8.08 -18.43 5.52
N ILE A 758 8.69 -17.28 5.77
CA ILE A 758 8.40 -16.01 5.08
C ILE A 758 8.96 -16.03 3.65
N PRO A 759 8.16 -15.72 2.62
CA PRO A 759 8.62 -15.69 1.24
C PRO A 759 9.53 -14.47 0.96
N ALA A 760 10.70 -14.72 0.36
CA ALA A 760 11.68 -13.70 -0.03
C ALA A 760 11.75 -13.43 -1.55
N MET A 761 11.41 -14.45 -2.36
CA MET A 761 11.20 -14.40 -3.81
C MET A 761 12.29 -13.77 -4.72
N PRO A 762 13.61 -13.98 -4.49
CA PRO A 762 14.67 -13.42 -5.34
C PRO A 762 14.64 -13.90 -6.82
N ALA A 763 14.33 -15.17 -7.10
CA ALA A 763 14.28 -15.67 -8.48
C ALA A 763 13.09 -15.07 -9.25
N THR A 764 11.92 -15.00 -8.61
CA THR A 764 10.68 -14.43 -9.19
C THR A 764 10.87 -12.99 -9.66
N ARG A 765 11.67 -12.19 -8.95
CA ARG A 765 11.98 -10.80 -9.32
C ARG A 765 12.69 -10.66 -10.66
N LYS A 766 13.45 -11.67 -11.09
CA LYS A 766 14.12 -11.67 -12.39
C LYS A 766 13.13 -11.66 -13.57
N LEU A 767 11.87 -12.02 -13.36
CA LEU A 767 10.80 -11.91 -14.35
C LEU A 767 10.22 -10.50 -14.49
N LEU A 768 10.50 -9.56 -13.57
CA LEU A 768 9.92 -8.21 -13.60
C LEU A 768 10.19 -7.43 -14.90
N PRO A 769 11.40 -7.46 -15.51
CA PRO A 769 11.63 -6.77 -16.78
C PRO A 769 10.82 -7.33 -17.95
N ALA A 770 10.41 -8.60 -17.90
CA ALA A 770 9.53 -9.20 -18.90
C ALA A 770 8.05 -8.87 -18.59
N PHE A 771 7.65 -8.93 -17.32
CA PHE A 771 6.30 -8.58 -16.88
C PHE A 771 5.97 -7.08 -17.11
N ALA A 772 6.93 -6.20 -16.92
CA ALA A 772 6.79 -4.77 -17.22
C ALA A 772 6.52 -4.52 -18.71
N ARG A 773 7.16 -5.27 -19.63
CA ARG A 773 6.89 -5.17 -21.08
C ARG A 773 5.45 -5.56 -21.41
N VAL A 774 4.92 -6.62 -20.80
CA VAL A 774 3.51 -7.02 -20.96
C VAL A 774 2.55 -5.88 -20.59
N ILE A 775 2.86 -5.11 -19.54
CA ILE A 775 2.07 -3.94 -19.15
C ILE A 775 2.24 -2.82 -20.18
N VAL A 776 3.47 -2.43 -20.55
CA VAL A 776 3.75 -1.36 -21.52
C VAL A 776 3.12 -1.64 -22.89
N GLU A 777 3.17 -2.88 -23.37
CA GLU A 777 2.58 -3.29 -24.65
C GLU A 777 1.03 -3.26 -24.63
N ALA A 778 0.42 -3.39 -23.45
CA ALA A 778 -1.03 -3.37 -23.27
C ALA A 778 -1.58 -1.96 -23.04
N VAL A 779 -1.00 -1.18 -22.12
CA VAL A 779 -1.56 0.11 -21.69
C VAL A 779 -1.44 1.19 -22.78
N PRO A 780 -2.36 2.18 -22.82
CA PRO A 780 -2.22 3.35 -23.67
C PRO A 780 -0.94 4.15 -23.40
N ASP A 781 -0.39 4.78 -24.45
CA ASP A 781 0.57 5.86 -24.29
C ASP A 781 -0.14 7.09 -23.73
N TRP A 782 -0.16 7.15 -22.41
CA TRP A 782 -0.70 8.25 -21.61
C TRP A 782 0.24 9.46 -21.54
N GLU A 783 1.53 9.31 -21.85
CA GLU A 783 2.53 10.38 -21.78
C GLU A 783 2.36 11.35 -22.95
N HIS A 784 2.11 10.81 -24.15
CA HIS A 784 1.85 11.57 -25.38
C HIS A 784 0.34 11.72 -25.73
N ALA A 785 -0.56 11.35 -24.81
CA ALA A 785 -2.00 11.48 -25.03
C ALA A 785 -2.45 12.94 -25.16
N VAL A 786 -3.10 13.29 -26.28
CA VAL A 786 -3.59 14.65 -26.53
C VAL A 786 -4.87 14.93 -25.75
N LYS A 787 -4.97 16.15 -25.19
CA LYS A 787 -6.00 16.75 -24.32
C LYS A 787 -7.50 16.44 -24.51
N ASN A 788 -7.92 15.79 -25.59
CA ASN A 788 -9.32 15.65 -25.98
C ASN A 788 -9.89 14.23 -25.77
N LYS A 789 -10.40 14.02 -24.55
CA LYS A 789 -11.29 12.94 -24.01
C LYS A 789 -10.57 11.93 -23.10
N PRO A 790 -10.91 11.88 -21.79
CA PRO A 790 -10.49 10.79 -20.91
C PRO A 790 -10.85 9.42 -21.50
N GLY A 791 -9.92 8.47 -21.43
CA GLY A 791 -10.14 7.10 -21.94
C GLY A 791 -9.80 6.87 -23.42
N ARG A 792 -9.23 7.84 -24.16
CA ARG A 792 -8.65 7.57 -25.48
C ARG A 792 -7.16 7.91 -25.55
N ALA A 793 -6.40 6.97 -26.10
CA ALA A 793 -4.97 7.16 -26.37
C ALA A 793 -4.73 8.29 -27.39
N GLY A 794 -3.53 8.88 -27.34
CA GLY A 794 -2.99 9.58 -28.50
C GLY A 794 -2.80 8.63 -29.70
N PRO A 795 -2.57 9.15 -30.92
CA PRO A 795 -2.19 8.31 -32.05
C PRO A 795 -0.91 7.53 -31.69
N ALA A 796 -0.90 6.23 -31.98
CA ALA A 796 0.26 5.39 -31.68
C ALA A 796 1.51 5.92 -32.39
N ALA A 797 2.66 5.89 -31.71
CA ALA A 797 3.94 6.32 -32.24
C ALA A 797 4.23 5.59 -33.57
N GLY A 798 4.09 6.30 -34.69
CA GLY A 798 4.25 5.77 -36.05
C GLY A 798 3.15 6.14 -37.04
N SER A 799 1.94 6.53 -36.62
CA SER A 799 0.89 6.96 -37.56
C SER A 799 0.94 8.47 -37.82
N THR A 800 1.50 8.88 -38.96
CA THR A 800 1.46 10.29 -39.41
C THR A 800 0.03 10.70 -39.79
N GLU A 801 -0.36 11.94 -39.50
CA GLU A 801 -1.73 12.46 -39.72
C GLU A 801 -2.23 12.32 -41.17
N ALA A 802 -1.30 12.28 -42.14
CA ALA A 802 -1.60 12.05 -43.56
C ALA A 802 -2.31 10.71 -43.83
N ALA A 803 -2.02 9.66 -43.05
CA ALA A 803 -2.66 8.34 -43.24
C ALA A 803 -4.13 8.34 -42.77
N ALA A 804 -4.45 9.05 -41.69
CA ALA A 804 -5.82 9.18 -41.19
C ALA A 804 -6.71 9.97 -42.16
N ALA A 805 -6.16 11.00 -42.82
CA ALA A 805 -6.87 11.76 -43.84
C ALA A 805 -7.21 10.91 -45.09
N ALA A 806 -6.32 10.00 -45.49
CA ALA A 806 -6.53 9.10 -46.63
C ALA A 806 -7.60 8.03 -46.36
N ALA A 807 -7.71 7.52 -45.14
CA ALA A 807 -8.75 6.57 -44.75
C ALA A 807 -10.16 7.20 -44.81
N ALA A 808 -10.28 8.49 -44.47
CA ALA A 808 -11.55 9.21 -44.49
C ALA A 808 -12.06 9.55 -45.91
N SER A 809 -11.19 9.64 -46.91
CA SER A 809 -11.59 9.89 -48.31
C SER A 809 -12.03 8.63 -49.06
N LEU A 810 -11.50 7.45 -48.70
CA LEU A 810 -11.80 6.18 -49.36
C LEU A 810 -13.18 5.57 -49.04
N GLN A 811 -13.90 6.06 -48.02
CA GLN A 811 -15.25 5.59 -47.68
C GLN A 811 -16.39 6.33 -48.41
N ARG A 812 -16.10 7.17 -49.41
CA ARG A 812 -17.11 7.92 -50.19
C ARG A 812 -17.08 7.66 -51.70
N THR A 813 -17.00 6.40 -52.13
CA THR A 813 -17.50 6.00 -53.47
C THR A 813 -17.61 4.47 -53.59
N GLN A 814 -18.84 3.96 -53.53
CA GLN A 814 -19.46 3.10 -54.57
C GLN A 814 -20.83 2.61 -54.08
N THR A 815 -21.87 2.87 -54.88
CA THR A 815 -23.23 2.36 -54.70
C THR A 815 -23.48 1.13 -55.58
N ASP A 816 -24.59 0.44 -55.31
CA ASP A 816 -25.37 -0.37 -56.26
C ASP A 816 -24.87 -1.78 -56.64
N THR A 817 -25.49 -2.84 -56.08
CA THR A 817 -26.67 -3.54 -56.65
C THR A 817 -26.87 -5.01 -56.20
N HIS A 818 -28.17 -5.39 -56.10
CA HIS A 818 -28.78 -6.73 -56.15
C HIS A 818 -28.63 -7.79 -55.02
N SER A 819 -29.79 -8.01 -54.36
CA SER A 819 -30.44 -9.33 -54.09
C SER A 819 -29.95 -10.23 -52.93
N SER A 820 -30.80 -10.89 -52.12
CA SER A 820 -32.21 -10.66 -51.71
C SER A 820 -32.62 -11.57 -50.51
N ILE A 821 -33.79 -11.30 -49.90
CA ILE A 821 -34.64 -12.18 -49.04
C ILE A 821 -34.22 -12.41 -47.55
N HIS A 822 -34.85 -11.59 -46.69
CA HIS A 822 -35.50 -11.87 -45.40
C HIS A 822 -35.11 -13.07 -44.48
N THR A 823 -34.91 -12.75 -43.20
CA THR A 823 -36.03 -12.71 -42.21
C THR A 823 -35.72 -11.78 -41.02
N GLY A 824 -36.75 -11.38 -40.27
CA GLY A 824 -36.78 -10.11 -39.53
C GLY A 824 -36.23 -10.08 -38.10
N ALA A 825 -35.42 -9.07 -37.85
CA ALA A 825 -35.20 -8.30 -36.62
C ALA A 825 -35.88 -8.74 -35.30
N GLY A 826 -35.04 -8.96 -34.28
CA GLY A 826 -35.41 -9.06 -32.87
C GLY A 826 -34.32 -8.55 -31.92
N THR A 827 -33.56 -7.52 -32.32
CA THR A 827 -32.43 -6.98 -31.53
C THR A 827 -32.91 -6.20 -30.30
N THR A 828 -33.18 -6.91 -29.20
CA THR A 828 -33.33 -6.30 -27.88
C THR A 828 -32.00 -5.66 -27.46
N LYS A 829 -31.86 -4.34 -27.64
CA LYS A 829 -30.78 -3.57 -27.02
C LYS A 829 -30.85 -3.78 -25.51
N SER A 830 -29.84 -4.43 -24.94
CA SER A 830 -29.68 -4.49 -23.49
C SER A 830 -29.53 -3.06 -22.95
N LYS A 831 -30.58 -2.57 -22.29
CA LYS A 831 -30.52 -1.39 -21.41
C LYS A 831 -30.46 -1.89 -19.96
N GLY A 832 -29.42 -2.64 -19.66
CA GLY A 832 -28.94 -2.94 -18.30
C GLY A 832 -27.80 -1.97 -17.98
N GLY A 833 -27.83 -1.39 -16.78
CA GLY A 833 -26.87 -0.36 -16.35
C GLY A 833 -27.56 0.83 -15.70
N LEU A 834 -26.82 1.45 -14.76
CA LEU A 834 -27.24 2.43 -13.73
C LEU A 834 -28.24 3.52 -14.16
N SER A 835 -28.30 3.85 -15.44
CA SER A 835 -29.34 4.68 -16.08
C SER A 835 -30.81 4.43 -15.68
N ARG A 836 -31.17 3.27 -15.12
CA ARG A 836 -32.56 2.99 -14.66
C ARG A 836 -32.89 3.57 -13.30
N LEU A 837 -31.92 3.69 -12.39
CA LEU A 837 -32.10 4.19 -11.02
C LEU A 837 -32.80 5.57 -10.98
N PHE A 838 -32.40 6.46 -11.89
CA PHE A 838 -32.76 7.88 -11.84
C PHE A 838 -33.96 8.24 -12.75
N GLY A 839 -34.55 7.25 -13.41
CA GLY A 839 -35.73 7.38 -14.27
C GLY A 839 -37.06 7.54 -13.53
N ARG A 840 -37.13 8.40 -12.49
CA ARG A 840 -38.38 8.62 -11.74
C ARG A 840 -39.40 9.38 -12.60
N LYS A 841 -40.37 8.65 -13.16
CA LYS A 841 -41.54 9.24 -13.84
C LYS A 841 -42.22 10.27 -12.93
N LYS A 842 -42.21 11.55 -13.34
CA LYS A 842 -43.19 12.52 -12.85
C LYS A 842 -44.59 11.99 -13.22
N LYS A 843 -45.32 11.45 -12.24
CA LYS A 843 -46.79 11.47 -12.31
C LYS A 843 -47.24 12.92 -12.05
N LYS A 844 -48.33 13.30 -12.74
CA LYS A 844 -48.84 14.67 -12.84
C LYS A 844 -49.09 15.30 -11.47
#